data_AF-A0A1Z5TIB0-F1
#
_entry.id   AF-A0A1Z5TIB0-F1
#
_cell.length_a   1.000
_cell.length_b   1.000
_cell.length_c   1.000
_cell.angle_alpha   90.00
_cell.angle_beta   90.00
_cell.angle_gamma   90.00
#
_symmetry.space_group_name_H-M   'P 1'
#
loop_
_entity.id
_entity.type
_entity.pdbx_description
1 polymer ?
#
loop_
_entity_poly.entity_id
_entity_poly.type
_entity_poly.pdbx_seq_one_letter_code
_entity_poly.pdbx_strand_id
1 'polypeptide(L)'
;MAVTGTAVNVWASRIIPAVLLGIIGYVSWVITRPVAVQYLLTPPSRSPRVGAAVVVLVLYWIFMILMTWSFLRLLFEVAFDPGLIKTQAGQKVTKYQSRPPDDDPEAQTSPDPTRRGHLKAATRGFWNRLLPVGRSRALYDLEDFYTKDVFACDDEGMPKWCSTCKIYRPDRARHCREIDRCVRRMDHFCPWMGGLVTETSNKFFVQFNAYTVLYCVFIIIIMGVFTDGVRERPDVYILAHGHWIAVLAMGIFFFLLTLETDMTAVILAVLNLTTPENIRMKTAVWQLAVRVPEGFDPSGLKTVSFPSGTLHDPEKAGSSDESEATEKDKEEEGERALQSAGDTHRFAILQSEPGDNPWDIGRWQNFTQMMGKYPWNWLLPIQHSPFCNPGEAKSRQCRPEMALTSFFVTGIDVQAMRARAVQAQQYTKGELNIDQLHSDPITQFDIWFKHAQSEQVHQPETVTLSTAELPSGRVSARMVYLKEVDAGGFVIYSNWGTSRKASDVRSNAQAALTFWWHELERQVRVEGPCERLSAEESQVYYDTRIRGSRLGAWASQQSRVLRDREELEEQVAGVERRFDGQEKIPVPEFWGGLRVKPEMVEFWQGRPSRLHDRFEYTRDEKGEWEIRRLSP
;
A
#
# COMPACT_ATOMS: atom_id res chain seq x y z
N MET A 1 -26.04 11.39 -10.43
CA MET A 1 -24.90 10.58 -10.90
C MET A 1 -23.84 10.58 -9.81
N ALA A 2 -23.62 9.47 -9.12
CA ALA A 2 -22.57 9.38 -8.11
C ALA A 2 -21.20 9.22 -8.81
N VAL A 3 -20.36 10.26 -8.77
CA VAL A 3 -18.99 10.23 -9.28
C VAL A 3 -18.13 9.47 -8.26
N THR A 4 -17.45 8.39 -8.66
CA THR A 4 -16.52 7.64 -7.80
C THR A 4 -15.27 8.46 -7.48
N GLY A 5 -14.63 8.25 -6.32
CA GLY A 5 -13.38 8.93 -5.96
C GLY A 5 -12.29 8.80 -7.04
N THR A 6 -12.17 7.62 -7.66
CA THR A 6 -11.24 7.40 -8.79
C THR A 6 -11.51 8.30 -10.01
N ALA A 7 -12.78 8.53 -10.36
CA ALA A 7 -13.14 9.41 -11.46
C ALA A 7 -12.85 10.88 -11.13
N VAL A 8 -13.06 11.29 -9.87
CA VAL A 8 -12.68 12.63 -9.39
C VAL A 8 -11.17 12.82 -9.54
N ASN A 9 -10.35 11.86 -9.10
CA ASN A 9 -8.90 11.94 -9.19
C ASN A 9 -8.41 12.06 -10.65
N VAL A 10 -9.00 11.30 -11.57
CA VAL A 10 -8.66 11.38 -13.00
C VAL A 10 -9.06 12.73 -13.60
N TRP A 11 -10.24 13.26 -13.29
CA TRP A 11 -10.64 14.59 -13.77
C TRP A 11 -9.78 15.71 -13.19
N ALA A 12 -9.52 15.65 -11.88
CA ALA A 12 -8.60 16.54 -11.21
C ALA A 12 -7.22 16.53 -11.88
N SER A 13 -6.73 15.34 -12.28
CA SER A 13 -5.47 15.21 -13.02
C SER A 13 -5.45 15.91 -14.37
N ARG A 14 -6.59 16.21 -14.98
CA ARG A 14 -6.65 16.94 -16.25
C ARG A 14 -6.90 18.43 -16.08
N ILE A 15 -7.70 18.80 -15.08
CA ILE A 15 -8.11 20.17 -14.84
C ILE A 15 -7.03 20.95 -14.09
N ILE A 16 -6.46 20.37 -13.03
CA ILE A 16 -5.52 21.07 -12.14
C ILE A 16 -4.29 21.58 -12.90
N PRO A 17 -3.64 20.82 -13.82
CA PRO A 17 -2.50 21.36 -14.57
C PRO A 17 -2.84 22.63 -15.37
N ALA A 18 -4.03 22.71 -15.96
CA ALA A 18 -4.47 23.91 -16.67
C ALA A 18 -4.71 25.08 -15.71
N VAL A 19 -5.27 24.82 -14.52
CA VAL A 19 -5.43 25.82 -13.46
C VAL A 19 -4.07 26.34 -12.98
N LEU A 20 -3.08 25.46 -12.79
CA LEU A 20 -1.71 25.85 -12.41
C LEU A 20 -1.06 26.75 -13.47
N LEU A 21 -1.23 26.46 -14.76
CA LEU A 21 -0.77 27.35 -15.84
C LEU A 21 -1.47 28.71 -15.79
N GLY A 22 -2.77 28.75 -15.49
CA GLY A 22 -3.51 29.99 -15.28
C GLY A 22 -2.98 30.81 -14.11
N ILE A 23 -2.63 30.14 -13.01
CA ILE A 23 -1.97 30.75 -11.84
C ILE A 23 -0.63 31.37 -12.22
N ILE A 24 0.22 30.63 -12.97
CA ILE A 24 1.51 31.14 -13.45
C ILE A 24 1.28 32.41 -14.28
N GLY A 25 0.33 32.40 -15.22
CA GLY A 25 -0.01 33.57 -16.03
C GLY A 25 -0.48 34.77 -15.21
N TYR A 26 -1.32 34.53 -14.19
CA TYR A 26 -1.77 35.58 -13.27
C TYR A 26 -0.59 36.17 -12.47
N VAL A 27 0.29 35.35 -11.91
CA VAL A 27 1.49 35.83 -11.20
C VAL A 27 2.41 36.60 -12.14
N SER A 28 2.61 36.12 -13.38
CA SER A 28 3.37 36.85 -14.41
C SER A 28 2.80 38.23 -14.65
N TRP A 29 1.48 38.35 -14.76
CA TRP A 29 0.83 39.64 -14.92
C TRP A 29 1.09 40.56 -13.72
N VAL A 30 0.94 40.07 -12.48
CA VAL A 30 1.16 40.87 -11.26
C VAL A 30 2.61 41.36 -11.15
N ILE A 31 3.58 40.49 -11.40
CA ILE A 31 5.00 40.84 -11.29
C ILE A 31 5.41 41.80 -12.41
N THR A 32 4.98 41.55 -13.65
CA THR A 32 5.42 42.37 -14.80
C THR A 32 4.75 43.74 -14.83
N ARG A 33 3.45 43.83 -14.58
CA ARG A 33 2.70 45.08 -14.75
C ARG A 33 2.54 45.86 -13.43
N PRO A 34 1.78 45.41 -12.42
CA PRO A 34 1.70 46.09 -11.13
C PRO A 34 3.06 46.35 -10.45
N VAL A 35 3.93 45.34 -10.35
CA VAL A 35 5.20 45.49 -9.62
C VAL A 35 6.26 46.18 -10.49
N ALA A 36 6.65 45.60 -11.62
CA ALA A 36 7.77 46.15 -12.39
C ALA A 36 7.42 47.44 -13.13
N VAL A 37 6.33 47.49 -13.90
CA VAL A 37 5.97 48.70 -14.67
C VAL A 37 5.43 49.78 -13.75
N GLN A 38 4.31 49.54 -13.07
CA GLN A 38 3.56 50.60 -12.37
C GLN A 38 4.26 51.07 -11.09
N TYR A 39 4.92 50.18 -10.34
CA TYR A 39 5.53 50.53 -9.06
C TYR A 39 7.04 50.85 -9.14
N LEU A 40 7.78 50.24 -10.07
CA LEU A 40 9.23 50.48 -10.20
C LEU A 40 9.59 51.43 -11.35
N LEU A 41 9.04 51.24 -12.56
CA LEU A 41 9.44 52.01 -13.75
C LEU A 41 8.67 53.33 -13.91
N THR A 42 7.37 53.34 -13.65
CA THR A 42 6.52 54.53 -13.76
C THR A 42 5.78 54.86 -12.46
N PRO A 43 6.49 55.02 -11.32
CA PRO A 43 5.85 55.34 -10.05
C PRO A 43 5.20 56.73 -10.09
N PRO A 44 3.99 56.91 -9.51
CA PRO A 44 3.25 58.17 -9.59
C PRO A 44 3.89 59.34 -8.83
N SER A 45 4.73 59.08 -7.82
CA SER A 45 5.19 60.10 -6.87
C SER A 45 6.62 59.86 -6.33
N ARG A 46 7.43 59.08 -7.04
CA ARG A 46 8.87 58.84 -6.75
C ARG A 46 9.67 58.81 -8.06
N SER A 47 11.00 58.83 -7.97
CA SER A 47 11.85 58.56 -9.13
C SER A 47 11.77 57.07 -9.55
N PRO A 48 11.85 56.77 -10.85
CA PRO A 48 11.94 55.40 -11.34
C PRO A 48 13.12 54.63 -10.74
N ARG A 49 12.88 53.40 -10.30
CA ARG A 49 13.89 52.47 -9.76
C ARG A 49 14.24 51.41 -10.80
N VAL A 50 14.84 51.85 -11.90
CA VAL A 50 15.13 51.01 -13.08
C VAL A 50 15.99 49.80 -12.73
N GLY A 51 17.04 49.97 -11.92
CA GLY A 51 17.91 48.85 -11.51
C GLY A 51 17.16 47.74 -10.79
N ALA A 52 16.28 48.09 -9.84
CA ALA A 52 15.45 47.11 -9.14
C ALA A 52 14.47 46.41 -10.10
N ALA A 53 13.85 47.15 -11.03
CA ALA A 53 12.94 46.59 -12.02
C ALA A 53 13.63 45.55 -12.91
N VAL A 54 14.85 45.85 -13.39
CA VAL A 54 15.65 44.94 -14.21
C VAL A 54 15.98 43.66 -13.44
N VAL A 55 16.48 43.78 -12.21
CA VAL A 55 16.83 42.62 -11.38
C VAL A 55 15.62 41.73 -11.11
N VAL A 56 14.49 42.32 -10.70
CA VAL A 56 13.25 41.59 -10.44
C VAL A 56 12.78 40.85 -11.70
N LEU A 57 12.73 41.52 -12.85
CA LEU A 57 12.27 40.90 -14.10
C LEU A 57 13.22 39.78 -14.56
N VAL A 58 14.54 40.01 -14.57
CA VAL A 58 15.51 39.00 -15.03
C VAL A 58 15.43 37.75 -14.16
N LEU A 59 15.49 37.89 -12.84
CA LEU A 59 15.41 36.75 -11.92
C LEU A 59 14.05 36.05 -12.00
N TYR A 60 12.96 36.82 -12.10
CA TYR A 60 11.62 36.27 -12.28
C TYR A 60 11.54 35.35 -13.49
N TRP A 61 11.97 35.82 -14.67
CA TRP A 61 11.91 35.03 -15.89
C TRP A 61 12.84 33.83 -15.86
N ILE A 62 14.04 33.93 -15.26
CA ILE A 62 14.93 32.78 -15.08
C ILE A 62 14.26 31.67 -14.28
N PHE A 63 13.77 31.98 -13.07
CA PHE A 63 13.12 30.97 -12.22
C PHE A 63 11.83 30.44 -12.83
N MET A 64 11.02 31.32 -13.43
CA MET A 64 9.75 30.95 -14.06
C MET A 64 9.98 30.03 -15.27
N ILE A 65 10.98 30.31 -16.12
CA ILE A 65 11.30 29.46 -17.29
C ILE A 65 11.77 28.08 -16.84
N LEU A 66 12.66 27.99 -15.84
CA LEU A 66 13.15 26.71 -15.33
C LEU A 66 12.03 25.86 -14.72
N MET A 67 11.17 26.47 -13.91
CA MET A 67 10.00 25.82 -13.32
C MET A 67 9.00 25.39 -14.40
N THR A 68 8.68 26.26 -15.36
CA THR A 68 7.69 25.94 -16.41
C THR A 68 8.22 24.91 -17.40
N TRP A 69 9.50 24.95 -17.74
CA TRP A 69 10.11 23.95 -18.62
C TRP A 69 10.09 22.55 -17.98
N SER A 70 10.47 22.44 -16.70
CA SER A 70 10.39 21.18 -15.97
C SER A 70 8.94 20.70 -15.80
N PHE A 71 7.98 21.61 -15.56
CA PHE A 71 6.55 21.27 -15.51
C PHE A 71 6.01 20.72 -16.83
N LEU A 72 6.28 21.41 -17.94
CA LEU A 72 5.84 20.97 -19.26
C LEU A 72 6.49 19.64 -19.66
N ARG A 73 7.77 19.45 -19.31
CA ARG A 73 8.48 18.19 -19.51
C ARG A 73 7.83 17.04 -18.72
N LEU A 74 7.45 17.30 -17.46
CA LEU A 74 6.74 16.35 -16.61
C LEU A 74 5.37 15.99 -17.21
N LEU A 75 4.56 16.99 -17.56
CA LEU A 75 3.25 16.78 -18.19
C LEU A 75 3.37 15.99 -19.49
N PHE A 76 4.42 16.23 -20.28
CA PHE A 76 4.70 15.45 -21.48
C PHE A 76 4.93 13.98 -21.18
N GLU A 77 5.77 13.62 -20.20
CA GLU A 77 5.96 12.21 -19.82
C GLU A 77 4.68 11.57 -19.30
N VAL A 78 3.97 12.26 -18.42
CA VAL A 78 2.71 11.75 -17.86
C VAL A 78 1.67 11.52 -18.97
N ALA A 79 1.66 12.37 -20.00
CA ALA A 79 0.75 12.22 -21.13
C ALA A 79 1.18 11.12 -22.10
N PHE A 80 2.47 11.02 -22.45
CA PHE A 80 2.93 10.23 -23.60
C PHE A 80 3.73 8.97 -23.24
N ASP A 81 4.34 8.90 -22.06
CA ASP A 81 4.97 7.69 -21.54
C ASP A 81 4.74 7.53 -20.02
N PRO A 82 3.49 7.27 -19.60
CA PRO A 82 3.14 7.12 -18.19
C PRO A 82 3.70 5.84 -17.54
N GLY A 83 4.65 5.12 -18.15
CA GLY A 83 5.25 3.94 -17.55
C GLY A 83 4.36 2.69 -17.55
N LEU A 84 3.34 2.62 -18.40
CA LEU A 84 2.42 1.48 -18.46
C LEU A 84 3.08 0.20 -19.00
N ILE A 85 2.71 -0.93 -18.41
CA ILE A 85 3.16 -2.25 -18.86
C ILE A 85 2.21 -2.79 -19.93
N LYS A 86 2.76 -3.24 -21.07
CA LYS A 86 1.98 -3.86 -22.14
C LYS A 86 1.34 -5.18 -21.67
N THR A 87 0.12 -5.42 -22.11
CA THR A 87 -0.60 -6.70 -21.92
C THR A 87 -0.58 -7.47 -23.23
N GLN A 88 -0.53 -8.81 -23.20
CA GLN A 88 -0.48 -9.67 -24.40
C GLN A 88 -1.59 -9.29 -25.38
N ALA A 89 -1.19 -8.76 -26.55
CA ALA A 89 -2.09 -8.35 -27.61
C ALA A 89 -2.71 -9.59 -28.26
N GLY A 90 -3.97 -9.88 -27.94
CA GLY A 90 -4.67 -11.06 -28.48
C GLY A 90 -5.66 -11.67 -27.50
N GLN A 91 -5.42 -11.56 -26.19
CA GLN A 91 -6.54 -11.55 -25.26
C GLN A 91 -7.26 -10.22 -25.46
N LYS A 92 -8.32 -10.23 -26.29
CA LYS A 92 -9.49 -9.41 -25.95
C LYS A 92 -9.63 -9.55 -24.43
N VAL A 93 -9.66 -8.45 -23.68
CA VAL A 93 -10.24 -8.50 -22.33
C VAL A 93 -11.66 -8.99 -22.58
N THR A 94 -11.83 -10.32 -22.53
CA THR A 94 -12.99 -11.06 -23.00
C THR A 94 -14.07 -10.81 -21.99
N LYS A 95 -14.73 -9.67 -22.16
CA LYS A 95 -15.62 -9.06 -21.18
C LYS A 95 -14.92 -8.81 -19.84
N TYR A 96 -15.25 -7.66 -19.27
CA TYR A 96 -15.46 -7.61 -17.83
C TYR A 96 -16.48 -8.72 -17.50
N GLN A 97 -16.03 -9.96 -17.27
CA GLN A 97 -16.44 -10.66 -16.07
C GLN A 97 -15.63 -9.98 -14.97
N SER A 98 -15.95 -8.72 -14.68
CA SER A 98 -16.55 -8.40 -13.40
C SER A 98 -15.92 -9.27 -12.33
N ARG A 99 -15.01 -8.66 -11.57
CA ARG A 99 -15.09 -8.83 -10.12
C ARG A 99 -16.57 -9.02 -9.74
N PRO A 100 -16.95 -10.05 -8.99
CA PRO A 100 -18.30 -10.09 -8.44
C PRO A 100 -18.61 -8.70 -7.89
N PRO A 101 -19.82 -8.15 -8.12
CA PRO A 101 -20.20 -6.81 -7.63
C PRO A 101 -19.90 -6.59 -6.14
N ASP A 102 -19.70 -7.69 -5.41
CA ASP A 102 -19.40 -7.81 -3.99
C ASP A 102 -18.04 -7.22 -3.56
N ASP A 103 -17.07 -7.09 -4.45
CA ASP A 103 -15.70 -6.73 -4.08
C ASP A 103 -15.31 -5.24 -4.30
N ASP A 104 -16.20 -4.42 -4.87
CA ASP A 104 -16.00 -2.97 -5.03
C ASP A 104 -17.02 -2.20 -4.15
N PRO A 105 -16.63 -1.79 -2.92
CA PRO A 105 -17.55 -1.16 -1.97
C PRO A 105 -18.17 0.15 -2.48
N GLU A 106 -17.58 0.82 -3.48
CA GLU A 106 -18.12 2.05 -4.08
C GLU A 106 -19.10 1.80 -5.25
N ALA A 107 -19.16 0.57 -5.78
CA ALA A 107 -20.09 0.20 -6.85
C ALA A 107 -21.54 -0.01 -6.34
N GLN A 108 -21.71 -0.18 -5.03
CA GLN A 108 -22.97 -0.55 -4.38
C GLN A 108 -23.91 0.64 -4.10
N THR A 109 -23.48 1.88 -4.34
CA THR A 109 -24.21 3.11 -3.96
C THR A 109 -25.17 3.66 -5.03
N SER A 110 -25.36 2.99 -6.17
CA SER A 110 -26.27 3.45 -7.23
C SER A 110 -27.73 3.01 -6.98
N PRO A 111 -28.72 3.92 -7.08
CA PRO A 111 -30.15 3.63 -6.83
C PRO A 111 -30.88 2.94 -7.99
N ASP A 112 -30.28 2.81 -9.17
CA ASP A 112 -30.83 2.08 -10.32
C ASP A 112 -30.08 0.75 -10.53
N PRO A 113 -30.74 -0.42 -10.34
CA PRO A 113 -30.10 -1.74 -10.41
C PRO A 113 -29.66 -2.11 -11.83
N THR A 114 -30.30 -1.59 -12.87
CA THR A 114 -29.96 -1.91 -14.28
C THR A 114 -28.71 -1.19 -14.78
N ARG A 115 -28.25 -0.16 -14.05
CA ARG A 115 -27.06 0.64 -14.38
C ARG A 115 -25.89 0.42 -13.42
N ARG A 116 -26.03 -0.47 -12.42
CA ARG A 116 -24.91 -0.91 -11.57
C ARG A 116 -23.85 -1.60 -12.43
N GLY A 117 -22.60 -1.15 -12.33
CA GLY A 117 -21.46 -1.70 -13.09
C GLY A 117 -21.27 -1.14 -14.52
N HIS A 118 -22.32 -0.92 -15.31
CA HIS A 118 -22.17 -0.60 -16.74
C HIS A 118 -21.67 0.82 -17.05
N LEU A 119 -22.14 1.86 -16.34
CA LEU A 119 -21.68 3.24 -16.61
C LEU A 119 -20.24 3.51 -16.11
N LYS A 120 -19.85 2.89 -15.00
CA LYS A 120 -18.53 3.10 -14.35
C LYS A 120 -17.40 2.31 -15.05
N ALA A 121 -17.69 1.10 -15.53
CA ALA A 121 -16.77 0.33 -16.37
C ALA A 121 -16.60 0.98 -17.76
N ALA A 122 -17.67 1.57 -18.32
CA ALA A 122 -17.61 2.30 -19.58
C ALA A 122 -16.77 3.58 -19.49
N THR A 123 -16.88 4.36 -18.40
CA THR A 123 -16.02 5.53 -18.20
C THR A 123 -14.56 5.15 -17.95
N ARG A 124 -14.26 4.22 -17.02
CA ARG A 124 -12.88 3.71 -16.80
C ARG A 124 -12.27 3.16 -18.09
N GLY A 125 -13.01 2.35 -18.85
CA GLY A 125 -12.56 1.78 -20.12
C GLY A 125 -12.45 2.77 -21.29
N PHE A 126 -13.20 3.87 -21.27
CA PHE A 126 -13.06 4.98 -22.23
C PHE A 126 -11.79 5.77 -21.96
N TRP A 127 -11.53 6.15 -20.70
CA TRP A 127 -10.35 6.94 -20.33
C TRP A 127 -9.05 6.13 -20.45
N ASN A 128 -9.06 4.83 -20.14
CA ASN A 128 -7.93 3.94 -20.36
C ASN A 128 -7.56 3.77 -21.84
N ARG A 129 -8.53 3.97 -22.75
CA ARG A 129 -8.30 3.97 -24.20
C ARG A 129 -7.72 5.29 -24.72
N LEU A 130 -7.95 6.39 -24.00
CA LEU A 130 -7.43 7.72 -24.34
C LEU A 130 -6.01 7.97 -23.82
N LEU A 131 -5.58 7.21 -22.80
CA LEU A 131 -4.19 7.23 -22.35
C LEU A 131 -3.32 6.53 -23.40
N PRO A 132 -2.28 7.19 -23.94
CA PRO A 132 -1.28 6.52 -24.75
C PRO A 132 -0.72 5.34 -23.96
N VAL A 133 -0.79 4.14 -24.54
CA VAL A 133 0.13 3.08 -24.14
C VAL A 133 1.49 3.66 -24.51
N GLY A 134 2.24 4.11 -23.50
CA GLY A 134 3.52 4.78 -23.71
C GLY A 134 4.47 3.95 -24.56
N ARG A 135 5.67 4.48 -24.82
CA ARG A 135 6.70 3.81 -25.64
C ARG A 135 7.25 2.50 -25.05
N SER A 136 6.54 1.87 -24.11
CA SER A 136 6.83 0.55 -23.56
C SER A 136 6.96 -0.47 -24.71
N ARG A 137 8.16 -1.05 -24.84
CA ARG A 137 8.56 -1.84 -26.02
C ARG A 137 8.30 -3.35 -25.89
N ALA A 138 8.17 -3.93 -24.69
CA ALA A 138 8.07 -5.38 -24.55
C ALA A 138 6.88 -5.84 -23.70
N LEU A 139 6.32 -6.99 -24.07
CA LEU A 139 5.52 -7.83 -23.18
C LEU A 139 6.45 -8.38 -22.11
N TYR A 140 6.00 -8.46 -20.86
CA TYR A 140 6.74 -9.18 -19.82
C TYR A 140 6.22 -10.60 -19.79
N ASP A 141 7.01 -11.51 -20.33
CA ASP A 141 6.76 -12.93 -20.23
C ASP A 141 7.59 -13.53 -19.09
N LEU A 142 7.26 -14.76 -18.73
CA LEU A 142 7.87 -15.44 -17.59
C LEU A 142 9.40 -15.57 -17.77
N GLU A 143 9.85 -15.73 -19.01
CA GLU A 143 11.27 -15.84 -19.41
C GLU A 143 12.08 -14.59 -19.05
N ASP A 144 11.50 -13.38 -19.12
CA ASP A 144 12.19 -12.13 -18.79
C ASP A 144 12.66 -12.09 -17.33
N PHE A 145 12.00 -12.82 -16.43
CA PHE A 145 12.38 -12.90 -15.03
C PHE A 145 13.53 -13.89 -14.81
N TYR A 146 13.56 -14.98 -15.57
CA TYR A 146 14.57 -16.04 -15.42
C TYR A 146 15.92 -15.71 -16.04
N THR A 147 15.96 -14.71 -16.93
CA THR A 147 17.22 -14.13 -17.41
C THR A 147 17.91 -13.21 -16.39
N LYS A 148 17.26 -12.87 -15.28
CA LYS A 148 17.83 -11.99 -14.25
C LYS A 148 18.65 -12.77 -13.23
N ASP A 149 19.67 -12.13 -12.67
CA ASP A 149 20.42 -12.68 -11.53
C ASP A 149 19.59 -12.67 -10.24
N VAL A 150 18.70 -11.69 -10.07
CA VAL A 150 17.78 -11.61 -8.93
C VAL A 150 16.48 -10.92 -9.31
N PHE A 151 15.37 -11.39 -8.76
CA PHE A 151 14.06 -10.72 -8.87
C PHE A 151 13.19 -10.97 -7.63
N ALA A 152 12.22 -10.09 -7.39
CA ALA A 152 11.26 -10.24 -6.31
C ALA A 152 10.17 -11.26 -6.68
N CYS A 153 9.93 -12.22 -5.79
CA CYS A 153 9.03 -13.35 -6.01
C CYS A 153 7.96 -13.45 -4.91
N ASP A 154 7.08 -14.44 -5.06
CA ASP A 154 6.19 -14.95 -4.02
C ASP A 154 6.82 -16.09 -3.22
N ASP A 155 6.05 -16.66 -2.29
CA ASP A 155 6.52 -17.71 -1.39
C ASP A 155 7.00 -18.94 -2.17
N GLU A 156 6.42 -19.20 -3.33
CA GLU A 156 6.74 -20.30 -4.23
C GLU A 156 7.94 -20.01 -5.15
N GLY A 157 8.50 -18.80 -5.12
CA GLY A 157 9.62 -18.40 -5.98
C GLY A 157 9.20 -17.97 -7.38
N MET A 158 7.91 -17.73 -7.61
CA MET A 158 7.37 -17.24 -8.87
C MET A 158 7.33 -15.70 -8.90
N PRO A 159 7.45 -15.07 -10.09
CA PRO A 159 7.28 -13.62 -10.19
C PRO A 159 5.89 -13.17 -9.72
N LYS A 160 5.80 -11.96 -9.16
CA LYS A 160 4.54 -11.46 -8.58
C LYS A 160 3.43 -11.31 -9.62
N TRP A 161 2.37 -12.11 -9.50
CA TRP A 161 1.21 -12.04 -10.42
C TRP A 161 0.30 -10.83 -10.15
N CYS A 162 -0.33 -10.30 -11.20
CA CYS A 162 -1.47 -9.38 -11.11
C CYS A 162 -2.71 -10.01 -11.76
N SER A 163 -3.73 -10.32 -10.96
CA SER A 163 -4.98 -10.92 -11.44
C SER A 163 -5.79 -10.01 -12.35
N THR A 164 -5.75 -8.68 -12.13
CA THR A 164 -6.50 -7.71 -12.93
C THR A 164 -5.93 -7.56 -14.34
N CYS A 165 -4.62 -7.36 -14.44
CA CYS A 165 -3.94 -7.18 -15.72
C CYS A 165 -3.58 -8.51 -16.41
N LYS A 166 -3.64 -9.63 -15.67
CA LYS A 166 -3.22 -10.97 -16.12
C LYS A 166 -1.79 -11.00 -16.66
N ILE A 167 -0.88 -10.38 -15.91
CA ILE A 167 0.54 -10.35 -16.22
C ILE A 167 1.37 -10.63 -14.96
N TYR A 168 2.58 -11.14 -15.17
CA TYR A 168 3.63 -11.10 -14.17
C TYR A 168 4.16 -9.67 -14.07
N ARG A 169 4.23 -9.15 -12.85
CA ARG A 169 4.66 -7.78 -12.59
C ARG A 169 6.19 -7.75 -12.47
N PRO A 170 6.86 -6.89 -13.25
CA PRO A 170 8.25 -6.56 -13.03
C PRO A 170 8.47 -6.06 -11.60
N ASP A 171 9.72 -6.13 -11.16
CA ASP A 171 10.12 -5.62 -9.85
C ASP A 171 9.63 -4.19 -9.66
N ARG A 172 9.05 -3.95 -8.47
CA ARG A 172 8.54 -2.64 -8.04
C ARG A 172 7.37 -2.10 -8.89
N ALA A 173 6.83 -2.87 -9.84
CA ALA A 173 5.62 -2.51 -10.55
C ALA A 173 4.37 -2.72 -9.68
N ARG A 174 3.37 -1.84 -9.84
CA ARG A 174 2.10 -1.93 -9.10
C ARG A 174 0.90 -1.67 -9.99
N HIS A 175 -0.24 -2.27 -9.62
CA HIS A 175 -1.52 -2.00 -10.24
C HIS A 175 -2.08 -0.69 -9.72
N CYS A 176 -2.25 0.30 -10.59
CA CYS A 176 -2.88 1.57 -10.28
C CYS A 176 -4.38 1.45 -10.52
N ARG A 177 -5.21 1.67 -9.49
CA ARG A 177 -6.66 1.53 -9.59
C ARG A 177 -7.32 2.70 -10.34
N GLU A 178 -6.70 3.88 -10.31
CA GLU A 178 -7.19 5.10 -10.95
C GLU A 178 -7.27 4.94 -12.47
N ILE A 179 -6.34 4.19 -13.06
CA ILE A 179 -6.25 3.91 -14.50
C ILE A 179 -6.40 2.43 -14.83
N ASP A 180 -6.67 1.59 -13.83
CA ASP A 180 -6.84 0.14 -13.93
C ASP A 180 -5.75 -0.60 -14.74
N ARG A 181 -4.48 -0.24 -14.53
CA ARG A 181 -3.33 -0.81 -15.25
C ARG A 181 -2.12 -0.98 -14.33
N CYS A 182 -1.29 -1.98 -14.66
CA CYS A 182 0.04 -2.12 -14.05
C CYS A 182 1.03 -1.09 -14.61
N VAL A 183 1.78 -0.50 -13.70
CA VAL A 183 2.69 0.62 -13.95
C VAL A 183 4.08 0.27 -13.41
N ARG A 184 5.11 0.52 -14.21
CA ARG A 184 6.52 0.30 -13.84
C ARG A 184 6.95 1.27 -12.75
N ARG A 185 7.64 0.75 -11.72
CA ARG A 185 8.15 1.51 -10.55
C ARG A 185 7.22 2.67 -10.16
N MET A 186 5.96 2.34 -9.90
CA MET A 186 4.92 3.33 -9.62
C MET A 186 5.23 4.01 -8.29
N ASP A 187 5.40 5.32 -8.30
CA ASP A 187 5.54 6.07 -7.06
C ASP A 187 4.15 6.39 -6.49
N HIS A 188 3.38 7.24 -7.18
CA HIS A 188 2.01 7.57 -6.79
C HIS A 188 1.20 8.12 -7.97
N PHE A 189 -0.10 8.33 -7.77
CA PHE A 189 -0.96 9.07 -8.68
C PHE A 189 -1.13 10.51 -8.15
N CYS A 190 -0.71 11.50 -8.92
CA CYS A 190 -0.74 12.91 -8.56
C CYS A 190 -1.70 13.72 -9.45
N PRO A 191 -2.86 14.15 -8.92
CA PRO A 191 -3.76 15.03 -9.66
C PRO A 191 -3.14 16.37 -10.04
N TRP A 192 -2.19 16.88 -9.25
CA TRP A 192 -1.54 18.17 -9.54
C TRP A 192 -0.65 18.13 -10.78
N MET A 193 -0.07 16.97 -11.09
CA MET A 193 0.96 16.81 -12.12
C MET A 193 0.48 16.04 -13.34
N GLY A 194 -0.83 15.93 -13.57
CA GLY A 194 -1.35 15.26 -14.76
C GLY A 194 -1.77 13.81 -14.56
N GLY A 195 -1.34 13.15 -13.48
CA GLY A 195 -1.59 11.73 -13.24
C GLY A 195 -0.38 10.99 -12.65
N LEU A 196 0.11 9.95 -13.33
CA LEU A 196 1.07 9.01 -12.78
C LEU A 196 2.50 9.55 -12.60
N VAL A 197 3.03 9.43 -11.39
CA VAL A 197 4.47 9.58 -11.11
C VAL A 197 5.11 8.19 -11.07
N THR A 198 6.03 7.94 -12.01
CA THR A 198 6.61 6.62 -12.28
C THR A 198 8.09 6.74 -12.63
N GLU A 199 8.78 5.65 -12.96
CA GLU A 199 10.19 5.73 -13.40
C GLU A 199 10.47 6.73 -14.53
N THR A 200 9.52 6.97 -15.45
CA THR A 200 9.69 7.91 -16.58
C THR A 200 9.54 9.36 -16.15
N SER A 201 8.64 9.65 -15.22
CA SER A 201 8.23 11.00 -14.82
C SER A 201 8.81 11.47 -13.49
N ASN A 202 9.26 10.56 -12.61
CA ASN A 202 9.68 10.86 -11.24
C ASN A 202 10.88 11.83 -11.17
N LYS A 203 11.86 11.68 -12.07
CA LYS A 203 12.97 12.64 -12.18
C LYS A 203 12.47 14.06 -12.45
N PHE A 204 11.57 14.22 -13.43
CA PHE A 204 11.03 15.53 -13.80
C PHE A 204 10.11 16.09 -12.72
N PHE A 205 9.45 15.22 -11.94
CA PHE A 205 8.69 15.61 -10.75
C PHE A 205 9.59 16.24 -9.68
N VAL A 206 10.74 15.64 -9.36
CA VAL A 206 11.71 16.23 -8.43
C VAL A 206 12.25 17.56 -8.95
N GLN A 207 12.63 17.62 -10.23
CA GLN A 207 13.09 18.89 -10.83
C GLN A 207 12.04 19.99 -10.75
N PHE A 208 10.78 19.67 -11.09
CA PHE A 208 9.68 20.62 -11.05
C PHE A 208 9.43 21.13 -9.63
N ASN A 209 9.40 20.26 -8.61
CA ASN A 209 9.19 20.69 -7.23
C ASN A 209 10.35 21.57 -6.74
N ALA A 210 11.60 21.16 -6.96
CA ALA A 210 12.77 21.96 -6.60
C ALA A 210 12.75 23.36 -7.24
N TYR A 211 12.43 23.46 -8.54
CA TYR A 211 12.30 24.76 -9.21
C TYR A 211 11.09 25.57 -8.72
N THR A 212 9.99 24.91 -8.34
CA THR A 212 8.82 25.58 -7.76
C THR A 212 9.13 26.14 -6.38
N VAL A 213 9.91 25.43 -5.55
CA VAL A 213 10.39 25.94 -4.27
C VAL A 213 11.23 27.20 -4.47
N LEU A 214 12.21 27.17 -5.37
CA LEU A 214 13.05 28.34 -5.67
C LEU A 214 12.23 29.52 -6.19
N TYR A 215 11.29 29.24 -7.10
CA TYR A 215 10.38 30.26 -7.62
C TYR A 215 9.50 30.87 -6.52
N CYS A 216 8.90 30.05 -5.65
CA CYS A 216 8.06 30.54 -4.56
C CYS A 216 8.86 31.33 -3.52
N VAL A 217 10.08 30.91 -3.18
CA VAL A 217 10.99 31.69 -2.31
C VAL A 217 11.25 33.07 -2.90
N PHE A 218 11.57 33.14 -4.19
CA PHE A 218 11.74 34.42 -4.89
C PHE A 218 10.47 35.28 -4.83
N ILE A 219 9.30 34.70 -5.13
CA ILE A 219 8.02 35.43 -5.08
C ILE A 219 7.71 35.92 -3.66
N ILE A 220 7.92 35.11 -2.63
CA ILE A 220 7.66 35.49 -1.23
C ILE A 220 8.56 36.65 -0.82
N ILE A 221 9.86 36.60 -1.15
CA ILE A 221 10.80 37.67 -0.83
C ILE A 221 10.40 38.97 -1.52
N ILE A 222 10.15 38.90 -2.84
CA ILE A 222 9.78 40.06 -3.65
C ILE A 222 8.46 40.66 -3.18
N MET A 223 7.43 39.84 -3.01
CA MET A 223 6.12 40.32 -2.60
C MET A 223 6.10 40.76 -1.14
N GLY A 224 6.89 40.15 -0.26
CA GLY A 224 7.04 40.59 1.13
C GLY A 224 7.62 42.00 1.22
N VAL A 225 8.73 42.25 0.51
CA VAL A 225 9.36 43.59 0.43
C VAL A 225 8.39 44.63 -0.13
N PHE A 226 7.65 44.30 -1.18
CA PHE A 226 6.75 45.25 -1.81
C PHE A 226 5.45 45.47 -1.04
N THR A 227 4.89 44.44 -0.40
CA THR A 227 3.71 44.57 0.46
C THR A 227 4.01 45.42 1.69
N ASP A 228 5.20 45.26 2.29
CA ASP A 228 5.64 46.10 3.41
C ASP A 228 5.83 47.56 2.99
N GLY A 229 6.52 47.80 1.87
CA GLY A 229 6.69 49.14 1.31
C GLY A 229 5.40 49.83 0.84
N VAL A 230 4.29 49.10 0.78
CA VAL A 230 2.94 49.60 0.49
C VAL A 230 2.20 50.01 1.76
N ARG A 231 2.49 49.39 2.91
CA ARG A 231 1.90 49.75 4.21
C ARG A 231 2.22 51.19 4.62
N GLU A 232 3.32 51.71 4.10
CA GLU A 232 3.76 53.09 4.29
C GLU A 232 3.06 54.12 3.37
N ARG A 233 2.21 53.67 2.41
CA ARG A 233 1.67 54.50 1.31
C ARG A 233 0.23 54.12 0.91
N PRO A 234 -0.80 54.61 1.61
CA PRO A 234 -2.22 54.34 1.30
C PRO A 234 -2.73 54.98 0.00
N ASP A 235 -1.91 55.80 -0.69
CA ASP A 235 -2.21 56.48 -1.95
C ASP A 235 -2.08 55.58 -3.19
N VAL A 236 -1.47 54.40 -3.07
CA VAL A 236 -1.27 53.46 -4.19
C VAL A 236 -2.45 52.48 -4.28
N TYR A 237 -3.52 52.85 -5.01
CA TYR A 237 -4.66 52.01 -5.43
C TYR A 237 -4.97 50.75 -4.60
N ILE A 238 -6.10 50.79 -3.86
CA ILE A 238 -6.68 49.67 -3.09
C ILE A 238 -6.70 48.34 -3.87
N LEU A 239 -6.94 48.37 -5.18
CA LEU A 239 -6.98 47.18 -6.04
C LEU A 239 -5.59 46.52 -6.25
N ALA A 240 -4.52 47.31 -6.30
CA ALA A 240 -3.15 46.81 -6.44
C ALA A 240 -2.70 46.07 -5.17
N HIS A 241 -3.11 46.54 -3.99
CA HIS A 241 -2.85 45.86 -2.71
C HIS A 241 -3.47 44.46 -2.67
N GLY A 242 -4.70 44.30 -3.17
CA GLY A 242 -5.37 43.01 -3.21
C GLY A 242 -4.61 41.96 -4.03
N HIS A 243 -4.13 42.34 -5.21
CA HIS A 243 -3.35 41.43 -6.05
C HIS A 243 -2.01 41.03 -5.41
N TRP A 244 -1.36 41.96 -4.70
CA TRP A 244 -0.07 41.69 -4.09
C TRP A 244 -0.19 40.72 -2.91
N ILE A 245 -1.18 40.97 -2.04
CA ILE A 245 -1.50 40.08 -0.93
C ILE A 245 -1.90 38.70 -1.46
N ALA A 246 -2.71 38.64 -2.52
CA ALA A 246 -3.09 37.37 -3.13
C ALA A 246 -1.89 36.57 -3.66
N VAL A 247 -0.95 37.23 -4.36
CA VAL A 247 0.27 36.55 -4.85
C VAL A 247 1.19 36.14 -3.70
N LEU A 248 1.32 36.95 -2.64
CA LEU A 248 2.09 36.59 -1.45
C LEU A 248 1.49 35.36 -0.76
N ALA A 249 0.18 35.36 -0.50
CA ALA A 249 -0.53 34.25 0.12
C ALA A 249 -0.41 32.97 -0.71
N MET A 250 -0.57 33.08 -2.03
CA MET A 250 -0.41 31.96 -2.95
C MET A 250 1.04 31.45 -3.00
N GLY A 251 2.02 32.35 -2.99
CA GLY A 251 3.44 32.00 -2.91
C GLY A 251 3.77 31.20 -1.65
N ILE A 252 3.26 31.62 -0.48
CA ILE A 252 3.44 30.90 0.79
C ILE A 252 2.76 29.51 0.73
N PHE A 253 1.53 29.44 0.25
CA PHE A 253 0.79 28.19 0.13
C PHE A 253 1.55 27.17 -0.74
N PHE A 254 1.95 27.56 -1.95
CA PHE A 254 2.67 26.67 -2.84
C PHE A 254 4.09 26.37 -2.34
N PHE A 255 4.77 27.30 -1.67
CA PHE A 255 6.06 27.03 -1.04
C PHE A 255 5.97 25.90 -0.02
N LEU A 256 5.03 25.97 0.93
CA LEU A 256 4.89 24.94 1.96
C LEU A 256 4.55 23.58 1.35
N LEU A 257 3.58 23.56 0.43
CA LEU A 257 3.16 22.34 -0.27
C LEU A 257 4.31 21.69 -1.05
N THR A 258 5.07 22.49 -1.81
CA THR A 258 6.14 21.96 -2.67
C THR A 258 7.41 21.67 -1.92
N LEU A 259 7.73 22.38 -0.83
CA LEU A 259 8.88 22.07 0.01
C LEU A 259 8.74 20.70 0.68
N GLU A 260 7.58 20.41 1.27
CA GLU A 260 7.33 19.09 1.89
C GLU A 260 7.42 17.96 0.86
N THR A 261 6.81 18.18 -0.30
CA THR A 261 6.82 17.21 -1.40
C THR A 261 8.22 17.00 -1.97
N ASP A 262 8.99 18.07 -2.17
CA ASP A 262 10.37 18.02 -2.68
C ASP A 262 11.30 17.30 -1.71
N MET A 263 11.26 17.68 -0.43
CA MET A 263 12.07 17.04 0.61
C MET A 263 11.77 15.54 0.67
N THR A 264 10.49 15.17 0.65
CA THR A 264 10.09 13.77 0.65
C THR A 264 10.60 13.05 -0.60
N ALA A 265 10.41 13.61 -1.79
CA ALA A 265 10.84 13.00 -3.04
C ALA A 265 12.37 12.84 -3.13
N VAL A 266 13.14 13.83 -2.65
CA VAL A 266 14.61 13.76 -2.56
C VAL A 266 15.06 12.70 -1.55
N ILE A 267 14.41 12.61 -0.38
CA ILE A 267 14.71 11.56 0.61
C ILE A 267 14.45 10.18 0.01
N LEU A 268 13.30 9.99 -0.64
CA LEU A 268 12.95 8.73 -1.31
C LEU A 268 13.93 8.39 -2.43
N ALA A 269 14.40 9.38 -3.18
CA ALA A 269 15.45 9.20 -4.19
C ALA A 269 16.77 8.72 -3.59
N VAL A 270 17.19 9.33 -2.49
CA VAL A 270 18.43 8.98 -1.76
C VAL A 270 18.34 7.60 -1.12
N LEU A 271 17.15 7.19 -0.69
CA LEU A 271 16.91 5.88 -0.09
C LEU A 271 16.53 4.81 -1.13
N ASN A 272 16.41 5.17 -2.42
CA ASN A 272 15.88 4.30 -3.48
C ASN A 272 14.52 3.66 -3.16
N LEU A 273 13.62 4.40 -2.52
CA LEU A 273 12.27 3.96 -2.19
C LEU A 273 11.25 4.67 -3.09
N THR A 274 10.13 4.00 -3.33
CA THR A 274 8.89 4.64 -3.78
C THR A 274 7.98 4.92 -2.60
N THR A 275 7.00 5.79 -2.75
CA THR A 275 6.11 6.21 -1.65
C THR A 275 5.41 5.01 -0.98
N PRO A 276 4.78 4.06 -1.69
CA PRO A 276 4.20 2.88 -1.05
C PRO A 276 5.22 1.88 -0.49
N GLU A 277 6.46 1.86 -0.97
CA GLU A 277 7.53 1.09 -0.30
C GLU A 277 7.91 1.76 1.03
N ASN A 278 8.00 3.09 1.06
CA ASN A 278 8.27 3.86 2.27
C ASN A 278 7.19 3.70 3.35
N ILE A 279 5.90 3.70 2.97
CA ILE A 279 4.79 3.48 3.91
C ILE A 279 4.94 2.15 4.66
N ARG A 280 5.51 1.13 4.01
CA ARG A 280 5.71 -0.20 4.58
C ARG A 280 7.15 -0.43 5.02
N MET A 281 8.03 0.57 4.99
CA MET A 281 9.48 0.35 5.11
C MET A 281 9.86 -0.46 6.33
N LYS A 282 9.25 -0.20 7.50
CA LYS A 282 9.59 -0.83 8.78
C LYS A 282 9.14 -2.28 8.91
N THR A 283 8.16 -2.70 8.11
CA THR A 283 7.52 -4.02 8.21
C THR A 283 7.61 -4.82 6.92
N ALA A 284 8.10 -4.21 5.84
CA ALA A 284 8.25 -4.86 4.56
C ALA A 284 9.31 -5.96 4.67
N VAL A 285 8.93 -7.13 4.19
CA VAL A 285 9.79 -8.28 4.01
C VAL A 285 9.76 -8.62 2.53
N TRP A 286 10.94 -8.80 1.93
CA TRP A 286 11.10 -9.11 0.52
C TRP A 286 11.49 -10.57 0.36
N GLN A 287 10.80 -11.26 -0.55
CA GLN A 287 11.24 -12.56 -1.05
C GLN A 287 11.90 -12.36 -2.40
N LEU A 288 13.11 -12.89 -2.51
CA LEU A 288 14.00 -12.69 -3.63
C LEU A 288 14.42 -14.06 -4.17
N ALA A 289 14.20 -14.28 -5.46
CA ALA A 289 14.75 -15.40 -6.18
C ALA A 289 16.14 -14.98 -6.67
N VAL A 290 17.20 -15.58 -6.12
CA VAL A 290 18.60 -15.26 -6.44
C VAL A 290 19.21 -16.41 -7.24
N ARG A 291 19.77 -16.13 -8.40
CA ARG A 291 20.39 -17.13 -9.28
C ARG A 291 21.54 -17.82 -8.56
N VAL A 292 21.51 -19.15 -8.53
CA VAL A 292 22.54 -19.98 -7.90
C VAL A 292 23.73 -20.07 -8.86
N PRO A 293 24.95 -19.66 -8.44
CA PRO A 293 26.14 -19.79 -9.27
C PRO A 293 26.48 -21.26 -9.58
N GLU A 294 27.10 -21.50 -10.73
CA GLU A 294 27.63 -22.81 -11.07
C GLU A 294 28.68 -23.26 -10.05
N GLY A 295 28.56 -24.51 -9.57
CA GLY A 295 29.44 -25.07 -8.54
C GLY A 295 29.08 -24.71 -7.09
N PHE A 296 28.06 -23.90 -6.85
CA PHE A 296 27.52 -23.68 -5.51
C PHE A 296 26.61 -24.83 -5.09
N ASP A 297 26.82 -25.39 -3.89
CA ASP A 297 25.94 -26.41 -3.31
C ASP A 297 24.69 -25.74 -2.70
N PRO A 298 23.49 -25.90 -3.27
CA PRO A 298 22.28 -25.27 -2.74
C PRO A 298 21.66 -26.06 -1.56
N SER A 299 22.29 -27.13 -1.08
CA SER A 299 21.74 -27.97 -0.01
C SER A 299 21.35 -27.14 1.22
N GLY A 300 20.09 -27.28 1.66
CA GLY A 300 19.51 -26.54 2.78
C GLY A 300 18.79 -25.24 2.42
N LEU A 301 18.81 -24.80 1.16
CA LEU A 301 18.04 -23.65 0.68
C LEU A 301 16.81 -24.10 -0.12
N LYS A 302 15.70 -23.38 0.03
CA LYS A 302 14.55 -23.52 -0.87
C LYS A 302 14.99 -23.07 -2.26
N THR A 303 14.92 -23.97 -3.25
CA THR A 303 15.30 -23.65 -4.62
C THR A 303 14.16 -23.93 -5.60
N VAL A 304 14.16 -23.17 -6.69
CA VAL A 304 13.26 -23.35 -7.83
C VAL A 304 14.11 -23.36 -9.10
N SER A 305 13.76 -24.24 -10.04
CA SER A 305 14.44 -24.34 -11.32
C SER A 305 13.47 -24.00 -12.43
N PHE A 306 13.93 -23.18 -13.37
CA PHE A 306 13.16 -22.78 -14.54
C PHE A 306 13.89 -23.19 -15.82
N PRO A 307 13.17 -23.58 -16.88
CA PRO A 307 13.77 -23.81 -18.18
C PRO A 307 14.36 -22.50 -18.69
N SER A 308 15.62 -22.50 -19.17
CA SER A 308 16.18 -21.31 -19.82
C SER A 308 15.43 -21.08 -21.13
N GLY A 309 14.71 -19.97 -21.21
CA GLY A 309 14.11 -19.50 -22.46
C GLY A 309 15.22 -18.95 -23.36
N THR A 310 15.29 -19.45 -24.58
CA THR A 310 16.19 -18.95 -25.63
C THR A 310 15.80 -17.53 -26.01
N LEU A 311 16.53 -16.53 -25.52
CA LEU A 311 16.56 -15.20 -26.13
C LEU A 311 17.97 -14.91 -26.64
N HIS A 312 18.06 -14.79 -27.97
CA HIS A 312 19.21 -14.28 -28.69
C HIS A 312 19.78 -13.04 -27.99
N ASP A 313 21.08 -13.12 -27.68
CA ASP A 313 21.89 -12.00 -27.24
C ASP A 313 21.90 -10.90 -28.32
N PRO A 314 21.28 -9.73 -28.09
CA PRO A 314 21.26 -8.66 -29.07
C PRO A 314 22.65 -8.05 -29.31
N GLU A 315 23.63 -8.29 -28.44
CA GLU A 315 25.00 -7.77 -28.60
C GLU A 315 25.80 -8.54 -29.67
N LYS A 316 25.33 -9.72 -30.10
CA LYS A 316 25.92 -10.47 -31.23
C LYS A 316 25.32 -10.15 -32.60
N ALA A 317 24.29 -9.30 -32.69
CA ALA A 317 23.72 -8.85 -33.97
C ALA A 317 24.55 -7.72 -34.64
N GLY A 318 25.87 -7.78 -34.49
CA GLY A 318 26.81 -6.95 -35.21
C GLY A 318 27.34 -7.71 -36.43
N SER A 319 26.87 -7.31 -37.61
CA SER A 319 27.33 -7.75 -38.94
C SER A 319 27.04 -9.21 -39.33
N SER A 320 26.08 -9.42 -40.21
CA SER A 320 26.22 -10.32 -41.35
C SER A 320 25.08 -10.07 -42.33
N ASP A 321 25.46 -9.90 -43.59
CA ASP A 321 24.56 -9.76 -44.73
C ASP A 321 23.61 -10.96 -44.86
N GLU A 322 22.38 -10.67 -45.25
CA GLU A 322 21.37 -11.66 -45.62
C GLU A 322 21.87 -12.49 -46.81
N SER A 323 22.26 -13.74 -46.54
CA SER A 323 22.39 -14.76 -47.58
C SER A 323 21.65 -16.03 -47.13
N GLU A 324 20.93 -16.63 -48.09
CA GLU A 324 20.01 -17.74 -47.90
C GLU A 324 20.70 -18.97 -47.27
N ALA A 325 20.32 -19.29 -46.02
CA ALA A 325 20.79 -20.47 -45.32
C ALA A 325 20.19 -21.75 -45.95
N THR A 326 21.05 -22.74 -46.18
CA THR A 326 20.70 -24.02 -46.80
C THR A 326 20.07 -24.98 -45.79
N GLU A 327 19.38 -26.04 -46.25
CA GLU A 327 18.71 -27.03 -45.39
C GLU A 327 19.65 -27.70 -44.37
N LYS A 328 20.96 -27.79 -44.66
CA LYS A 328 21.98 -28.28 -43.72
C LYS A 328 22.27 -27.34 -42.57
N ASP A 329 22.18 -26.02 -42.79
CA ASP A 329 22.39 -25.01 -41.75
C ASP A 329 21.25 -25.04 -40.73
N LYS A 330 20.05 -25.44 -41.14
CA LYS A 330 18.88 -25.62 -40.27
C LYS A 330 18.95 -26.89 -39.42
N GLU A 331 19.60 -27.94 -39.90
CA GLU A 331 19.85 -29.16 -39.10
C GLU A 331 20.95 -28.92 -38.05
N GLU A 332 22.03 -28.20 -38.39
CA GLU A 332 23.07 -27.84 -37.42
C GLU A 332 22.61 -26.77 -36.40
N GLU A 333 21.75 -25.81 -36.79
CA GLU A 333 21.05 -24.92 -35.85
C GLU A 333 20.06 -25.67 -34.96
N GLY A 334 19.38 -26.69 -35.50
CA GLY A 334 18.48 -27.58 -34.75
C GLY A 334 19.22 -28.40 -33.70
N GLU A 335 20.41 -28.91 -34.01
CA GLU A 335 21.28 -29.63 -33.07
C GLU A 335 21.91 -28.70 -32.01
N ARG A 336 22.29 -27.46 -32.37
CA ARG A 336 22.75 -26.45 -31.40
C ARG A 336 21.63 -25.94 -30.49
N ALA A 337 20.41 -25.79 -31.00
CA ALA A 337 19.23 -25.45 -30.22
C ALA A 337 18.81 -26.60 -29.28
N LEU A 338 19.02 -27.86 -29.69
CA LEU A 338 18.85 -29.03 -28.82
C LEU A 338 19.92 -29.12 -27.72
N GLN A 339 21.15 -28.68 -27.99
CA GLN A 339 22.23 -28.62 -27.00
C GLN A 339 22.10 -27.44 -26.02
N SER A 340 21.49 -26.31 -26.43
CA SER A 340 21.18 -25.19 -25.52
C SER A 340 19.92 -25.39 -24.67
N ALA A 341 19.08 -26.38 -25.01
CA ALA A 341 17.87 -26.74 -24.24
C ALA A 341 18.16 -27.40 -22.88
N GLY A 342 19.44 -27.62 -22.54
CA GLY A 342 19.88 -28.25 -21.29
C GLY A 342 20.15 -27.29 -20.13
N ASP A 343 20.23 -25.98 -20.35
CA ASP A 343 20.54 -25.03 -19.27
C ASP A 343 19.27 -24.70 -18.47
N THR A 344 19.13 -25.29 -17.28
CA THR A 344 18.13 -24.86 -16.31
C THR A 344 18.71 -23.78 -15.41
N HIS A 345 18.07 -22.62 -15.32
CA HIS A 345 18.44 -21.62 -14.32
C HIS A 345 17.85 -22.02 -12.95
N ARG A 346 18.73 -22.25 -11.97
CA ARG A 346 18.35 -22.54 -10.59
C ARG A 346 18.41 -21.26 -9.76
N PHE A 347 17.37 -21.00 -8.99
CA PHE A 347 17.26 -19.87 -8.09
C PHE A 347 17.11 -20.36 -6.64
N ALA A 348 17.79 -19.73 -5.71
CA ALA A 348 17.57 -19.85 -4.28
C ALA A 348 16.59 -18.78 -3.83
N ILE A 349 15.58 -19.17 -3.04
CA ILE A 349 14.57 -18.27 -2.51
C ILE A 349 15.05 -17.77 -1.15
N LEU A 350 15.35 -16.47 -1.09
CA LEU A 350 15.84 -15.79 0.09
C LEU A 350 14.80 -14.79 0.59
N GLN A 351 14.77 -14.59 1.91
CA GLN A 351 13.89 -13.64 2.57
C GLN A 351 14.72 -12.57 3.28
N SER A 352 14.37 -11.30 3.11
CA SER A 352 15.01 -10.18 3.81
C SER A 352 14.53 -10.06 5.26
N GLU A 353 15.26 -9.31 6.10
CA GLU A 353 14.74 -8.93 7.41
C GLU A 353 13.61 -7.89 7.29
N PRO A 354 12.68 -7.80 8.25
CA PRO A 354 11.71 -6.72 8.30
C PRO A 354 12.42 -5.37 8.44
N GLY A 355 12.20 -4.46 7.50
CA GLY A 355 12.93 -3.20 7.48
C GLY A 355 13.95 -3.07 6.35
N ASP A 356 14.38 -4.20 5.78
CA ASP A 356 15.43 -4.21 4.78
C ASP A 356 14.96 -3.60 3.44
N ASN A 357 15.89 -2.89 2.82
CA ASN A 357 15.72 -2.33 1.49
C ASN A 357 16.68 -2.99 0.49
N PRO A 358 16.24 -4.02 -0.26
CA PRO A 358 17.10 -4.72 -1.22
C PRO A 358 17.50 -3.86 -2.42
N TRP A 359 16.89 -2.67 -2.57
CA TRP A 359 17.15 -1.74 -3.65
C TRP A 359 18.20 -0.67 -3.27
N ASP A 360 18.62 -0.60 -2.01
CA ASP A 360 19.62 0.37 -1.56
C ASP A 360 21.02 -0.04 -2.04
N ILE A 361 21.60 0.75 -2.93
CA ILE A 361 22.96 0.58 -3.45
C ILE A 361 23.93 1.66 -2.93
N GLY A 362 23.52 2.39 -1.89
CA GLY A 362 24.23 3.51 -1.31
C GLY A 362 23.60 4.85 -1.67
N ARG A 363 23.54 5.77 -0.69
CA ARG A 363 22.84 7.07 -0.79
C ARG A 363 23.15 7.85 -2.08
N TRP A 364 24.41 7.91 -2.47
CA TRP A 364 24.84 8.65 -3.67
C TRP A 364 24.51 7.89 -4.96
N GLN A 365 24.70 6.58 -4.95
CA GLN A 365 24.41 5.69 -6.06
C GLN A 365 22.89 5.67 -6.35
N ASN A 366 22.07 5.62 -5.30
CA ASN A 366 20.61 5.70 -5.40
C ASN A 366 20.17 7.01 -6.08
N PHE A 367 20.68 8.13 -5.58
CA PHE A 367 20.35 9.45 -6.11
C PHE A 367 20.80 9.59 -7.57
N THR A 368 22.02 9.18 -7.90
CA THR A 368 22.56 9.24 -9.26
C THR A 368 21.88 8.24 -10.22
N GLN A 369 21.39 7.10 -9.72
CA GLN A 369 20.56 6.16 -10.50
C GLN A 369 19.22 6.78 -10.89
N MET A 370 18.69 7.68 -10.05
CA MET A 370 17.44 8.40 -10.36
C MET A 370 17.67 9.65 -11.22
N MET A 371 18.57 10.53 -10.81
CA MET A 371 18.75 11.86 -11.39
C MET A 371 19.75 11.87 -12.56
N GLY A 372 20.64 10.89 -12.63
CA GLY A 372 21.75 10.80 -13.58
C GLY A 372 23.10 11.05 -12.93
N LYS A 373 24.18 10.74 -13.66
CA LYS A 373 25.56 10.83 -13.16
C LYS A 373 26.09 12.26 -13.01
N TYR A 374 25.63 13.18 -13.86
CA TYR A 374 26.22 14.51 -13.98
C TYR A 374 25.29 15.61 -13.45
N PRO A 375 25.83 16.70 -12.86
CA PRO A 375 25.00 17.78 -12.31
C PRO A 375 24.04 18.42 -13.32
N TRP A 376 24.43 18.55 -14.59
CA TRP A 376 23.53 19.09 -15.63
C TRP A 376 22.32 18.17 -15.89
N ASN A 377 22.42 16.87 -15.60
CA ASN A 377 21.27 15.97 -15.67
C ASN A 377 20.26 16.25 -14.56
N TRP A 378 20.69 16.83 -13.45
CA TRP A 378 19.84 17.17 -12.31
C TRP A 378 19.15 18.50 -12.52
N LEU A 379 19.81 19.43 -13.21
CA LEU A 379 19.27 20.76 -13.47
C LEU A 379 18.39 20.80 -14.73
N LEU A 380 18.82 20.15 -15.82
CA LEU A 380 18.11 20.27 -17.09
C LEU A 380 17.06 19.16 -17.25
N PRO A 381 15.79 19.49 -17.55
CA PRO A 381 14.73 18.52 -17.75
C PRO A 381 14.77 17.94 -19.18
N ILE A 382 15.92 17.39 -19.58
CA ILE A 382 16.15 16.88 -20.94
C ILE A 382 16.22 15.35 -20.92
N GLN A 383 17.24 14.81 -20.25
CA GLN A 383 17.52 13.38 -20.22
C GLN A 383 16.59 12.65 -19.26
N HIS A 384 16.06 11.51 -19.68
CA HIS A 384 15.31 10.60 -18.81
C HIS A 384 16.16 10.10 -17.64
N SER A 385 15.47 9.56 -16.64
CA SER A 385 16.13 8.83 -15.56
C SER A 385 16.87 7.60 -16.12
N PRO A 386 18.06 7.26 -15.59
CA PRO A 386 18.72 5.98 -15.90
C PRO A 386 17.83 4.75 -15.67
N PHE A 387 16.82 4.83 -14.80
CA PHE A 387 15.80 3.78 -14.64
C PHE A 387 15.04 3.43 -15.94
N CYS A 388 15.02 4.34 -16.92
CA CYS A 388 14.29 4.15 -18.18
C CYS A 388 15.09 3.40 -19.26
N ASN A 389 16.38 3.12 -19.05
CA ASN A 389 17.27 2.55 -20.07
C ASN A 389 17.31 1.00 -19.96
N PRO A 390 16.75 0.24 -20.93
CA PRO A 390 16.69 -1.23 -20.85
C PRO A 390 18.07 -1.92 -20.84
N GLY A 391 19.05 -1.37 -21.59
CA GLY A 391 20.42 -1.90 -21.64
C GLY A 391 21.22 -1.70 -20.35
N GLU A 392 20.84 -0.72 -19.52
CA GLU A 392 21.44 -0.50 -18.19
C GLU A 392 20.59 -1.12 -17.06
N ALA A 393 19.28 -1.32 -17.29
CA ALA A 393 18.36 -1.93 -16.33
C ALA A 393 18.59 -3.44 -16.17
N LYS A 394 19.07 -4.14 -17.20
CA LYS A 394 19.41 -5.57 -17.15
C LYS A 394 20.51 -5.92 -16.13
N SER A 395 21.37 -4.97 -15.73
CA SER A 395 22.50 -5.23 -14.83
C SER A 395 22.58 -4.35 -13.58
N ARG A 396 21.71 -3.32 -13.44
CA ARG A 396 21.87 -2.29 -12.38
C ARG A 396 20.73 -2.15 -11.39
N GLN A 397 19.54 -2.71 -11.63
CA GLN A 397 18.43 -2.60 -10.67
C GLN A 397 18.66 -3.42 -9.39
N CYS A 398 19.50 -4.46 -9.50
CA CYS A 398 20.33 -4.99 -8.43
C CYS A 398 21.72 -5.12 -9.05
N ARG A 399 22.75 -4.45 -8.52
CA ARG A 399 24.12 -4.79 -8.96
C ARG A 399 24.39 -6.24 -8.54
N PRO A 400 24.61 -7.19 -9.47
CA PRO A 400 25.01 -8.53 -9.10
C PRO A 400 26.39 -8.49 -8.44
N GLU A 401 27.27 -7.56 -8.81
CA GLU A 401 28.58 -7.45 -8.17
C GLU A 401 28.50 -7.03 -6.71
N MET A 402 27.63 -6.09 -6.28
CA MET A 402 27.52 -5.72 -4.87
C MET A 402 26.60 -6.64 -4.07
N ALA A 403 25.58 -7.26 -4.68
CA ALA A 403 24.84 -8.32 -4.00
C ALA A 403 25.73 -9.56 -3.83
N LEU A 404 26.49 -9.98 -4.84
CA LEU A 404 27.39 -11.12 -4.72
C LEU A 404 28.67 -10.79 -3.93
N THR A 405 29.30 -9.62 -4.06
CA THR A 405 30.44 -9.26 -3.19
C THR A 405 30.04 -8.75 -1.81
N SER A 406 28.83 -8.23 -1.57
CA SER A 406 28.40 -7.96 -0.19
C SER A 406 27.89 -9.24 0.48
N PHE A 407 27.13 -10.10 -0.22
CA PHE A 407 26.70 -11.38 0.35
C PHE A 407 27.81 -12.42 0.43
N PHE A 408 28.83 -12.41 -0.44
CA PHE A 408 29.94 -13.37 -0.40
C PHE A 408 31.30 -12.79 0.02
N VAL A 409 31.55 -11.47 -0.08
CA VAL A 409 32.88 -10.86 0.23
C VAL A 409 32.86 -9.92 1.46
N THR A 410 31.72 -9.33 1.87
CA THR A 410 31.64 -8.54 3.13
C THR A 410 31.35 -9.35 4.40
N GLY A 411 31.51 -10.68 4.36
CA GLY A 411 31.49 -11.49 5.58
C GLY A 411 30.11 -11.61 6.24
N ILE A 412 29.03 -11.66 5.45
CA ILE A 412 27.83 -12.36 5.89
C ILE A 412 28.07 -13.84 5.55
N ASP A 413 28.54 -14.58 6.54
CA ASP A 413 28.83 -16.00 6.45
C ASP A 413 27.62 -16.76 5.86
N VAL A 414 27.80 -17.37 4.69
CA VAL A 414 26.80 -18.23 4.05
C VAL A 414 26.45 -19.42 4.96
N GLN A 415 27.32 -19.83 5.89
CA GLN A 415 26.95 -20.77 6.96
C GLN A 415 26.02 -20.14 8.01
N ALA A 416 26.22 -18.87 8.39
CA ALA A 416 25.28 -18.14 9.24
C ALA A 416 23.92 -17.90 8.55
N MET A 417 23.89 -17.73 7.22
CA MET A 417 22.65 -17.65 6.44
C MET A 417 22.00 -19.02 6.20
N ARG A 418 22.77 -20.10 5.98
CA ARG A 418 22.24 -21.49 6.00
C ARG A 418 21.63 -21.84 7.36
N ALA A 419 22.19 -21.33 8.46
CA ALA A 419 21.61 -21.48 9.80
C ALA A 419 20.33 -20.66 10.00
N ARG A 420 20.18 -19.51 9.32
CA ARG A 420 19.04 -18.58 9.46
C ARG A 420 17.88 -18.86 8.49
N ALA A 421 18.16 -19.28 7.26
CA ALA A 421 17.16 -19.57 6.23
C ALA A 421 16.26 -20.79 6.55
N VAL A 422 16.58 -21.53 7.61
CA VAL A 422 15.80 -22.68 8.11
C VAL A 422 15.21 -22.40 9.50
N GLN A 423 15.57 -21.30 10.15
CA GLN A 423 15.07 -21.00 11.48
C GLN A 423 13.77 -20.20 11.41
N ALA A 424 12.70 -20.79 11.95
CA ALA A 424 11.45 -20.08 12.17
C ALA A 424 11.70 -18.78 12.96
N GLN A 425 10.94 -17.74 12.62
CA GLN A 425 10.94 -16.46 13.32
C GLN A 425 10.94 -16.68 14.83
N GLN A 426 11.89 -16.05 15.51
CA GLN A 426 12.04 -16.13 16.95
C GLN A 426 11.08 -15.16 17.62
N TYR A 427 10.58 -15.54 18.80
CA TYR A 427 9.72 -14.69 19.60
C TYR A 427 10.57 -13.95 20.63
N THR A 428 10.63 -12.63 20.55
CA THR A 428 11.52 -11.81 21.39
C THR A 428 10.83 -10.63 22.07
N LYS A 429 9.49 -10.53 22.00
CA LYS A 429 8.74 -9.34 22.45
C LYS A 429 8.49 -9.28 23.95
N GLY A 430 8.67 -10.38 24.67
CA GLY A 430 8.46 -10.40 26.11
C GLY A 430 8.92 -11.66 26.80
N GLU A 431 8.67 -11.69 28.10
CA GLU A 431 8.83 -12.86 28.97
C GLU A 431 7.70 -12.88 29.99
N LEU A 432 7.42 -14.07 30.51
CA LEU A 432 6.42 -14.24 31.55
C LEU A 432 7.00 -15.13 32.64
N ASN A 433 7.09 -14.58 33.85
CA ASN A 433 7.52 -15.32 35.03
C ASN A 433 6.35 -15.45 36.03
N ILE A 434 6.41 -16.48 36.88
CA ILE A 434 5.30 -16.79 37.80
C ILE A 434 5.04 -15.69 38.83
N ASP A 435 6.06 -14.92 39.20
CA ASP A 435 5.98 -13.78 40.13
C ASP A 435 5.28 -12.56 39.53
N GLN A 436 5.15 -12.51 38.19
CA GLN A 436 4.42 -11.46 37.47
C GLN A 436 2.93 -11.75 37.33
N LEU A 437 2.51 -12.96 37.70
CA LEU A 437 1.14 -13.44 37.53
C LEU A 437 0.28 -13.08 38.74
N HIS A 438 -0.87 -12.48 38.47
CA HIS A 438 -1.91 -12.29 39.45
C HIS A 438 -2.56 -13.63 39.82
N SER A 439 -2.98 -13.81 41.08
CA SER A 439 -3.60 -15.06 41.55
C SER A 439 -4.95 -15.35 40.90
N ASP A 440 -5.71 -14.30 40.60
CA ASP A 440 -6.96 -14.37 39.84
C ASP A 440 -6.71 -14.21 38.32
N PRO A 441 -7.08 -15.19 37.46
CA PRO A 441 -6.85 -15.14 36.03
C PRO A 441 -7.68 -14.08 35.30
N ILE A 442 -8.83 -13.67 35.84
CA ILE A 442 -9.65 -12.62 35.22
C ILE A 442 -8.93 -11.27 35.35
N THR A 443 -8.41 -10.98 36.54
CA THR A 443 -7.56 -9.80 36.78
C THR A 443 -6.28 -9.87 35.93
N GLN A 444 -5.65 -11.05 35.81
CA GLN A 444 -4.48 -11.22 34.95
C GLN A 444 -4.80 -10.93 33.47
N PHE A 445 -5.96 -11.38 32.99
CA PHE A 445 -6.44 -11.07 31.64
C PHE A 445 -6.64 -9.57 31.45
N ASP A 446 -7.29 -8.88 32.38
CA ASP A 446 -7.52 -7.43 32.31
C ASP A 446 -6.21 -6.63 32.22
N ILE A 447 -5.18 -7.03 32.98
CA ILE A 447 -3.83 -6.44 32.90
C ILE A 447 -3.28 -6.58 31.48
N TRP A 448 -3.33 -7.79 30.92
CA TRP A 448 -2.83 -8.09 29.58
C TRP A 448 -3.65 -7.42 28.47
N PHE A 449 -4.97 -7.35 28.63
CA PHE A 449 -5.88 -6.75 27.68
C PHE A 449 -5.70 -5.22 27.62
N LYS A 450 -5.55 -4.55 28.77
CA LYS A 450 -5.22 -3.11 28.84
C LYS A 450 -3.86 -2.81 28.21
N HIS A 451 -2.87 -3.70 28.41
CA HIS A 451 -1.58 -3.58 27.75
C HIS A 451 -1.68 -3.72 26.23
N ALA A 452 -2.47 -4.68 25.73
CA ALA A 452 -2.74 -4.81 24.29
C ALA A 452 -3.40 -3.55 23.71
N GLN A 453 -4.30 -2.90 24.46
CA GLN A 453 -4.90 -1.63 24.06
C GLN A 453 -3.88 -0.48 24.04
N SER A 454 -2.99 -0.37 25.04
CA SER A 454 -1.98 0.71 25.08
C SER A 454 -0.94 0.57 23.98
N GLU A 455 -0.58 -0.66 23.61
CA GLU A 455 0.36 -0.98 22.53
C GLU A 455 -0.28 -0.98 21.14
N GLN A 456 -1.53 -0.50 21.01
CA GLN A 456 -2.24 -0.32 19.74
C GLN A 456 -2.38 -1.62 18.91
N VAL A 457 -2.51 -2.77 19.58
CA VAL A 457 -2.89 -4.02 18.91
C VAL A 457 -4.18 -3.80 18.12
N HIS A 458 -4.26 -4.29 16.89
CA HIS A 458 -5.45 -4.09 16.06
C HIS A 458 -6.64 -4.92 16.59
N GLN A 459 -7.69 -4.24 17.08
CA GLN A 459 -8.91 -4.87 17.62
C GLN A 459 -8.61 -5.97 18.66
N PRO A 460 -7.99 -5.66 19.81
CA PRO A 460 -7.52 -6.66 20.78
C PRO A 460 -8.66 -7.50 21.37
N GLU A 461 -9.91 -7.03 21.29
CA GLU A 461 -11.12 -7.76 21.70
C GLU A 461 -11.52 -8.90 20.75
N THR A 462 -10.86 -9.01 19.59
CA THR A 462 -11.12 -10.05 18.59
C THR A 462 -10.67 -11.40 19.12
N VAL A 463 -11.57 -12.38 19.09
CA VAL A 463 -11.32 -13.70 19.68
C VAL A 463 -11.90 -14.82 18.81
N THR A 464 -11.18 -15.93 18.72
CA THR A 464 -11.71 -17.14 18.09
C THR A 464 -12.60 -17.87 19.09
N LEU A 465 -13.88 -18.01 18.77
CA LEU A 465 -14.81 -18.86 19.50
C LEU A 465 -14.86 -20.25 18.84
N SER A 466 -14.50 -21.27 19.60
CA SER A 466 -14.57 -22.67 19.21
C SER A 466 -15.68 -23.38 19.99
N THR A 467 -16.57 -24.07 19.27
CA THR A 467 -17.71 -24.84 19.79
C THR A 467 -17.75 -26.22 19.14
N ALA A 468 -18.44 -27.20 19.74
CA ALA A 468 -18.57 -28.54 19.17
C ALA A 468 -20.00 -29.06 19.27
N GLU A 469 -20.46 -29.78 18.24
CA GLU A 469 -21.79 -30.38 18.19
C GLU A 469 -21.79 -31.82 18.74
N LEU A 470 -22.61 -32.10 19.75
CA LEU A 470 -22.89 -33.47 20.20
C LEU A 470 -24.15 -34.05 19.54
N PRO A 471 -24.19 -35.37 19.24
CA PRO A 471 -23.19 -36.39 19.61
C PRO A 471 -22.00 -36.50 18.66
N SER A 472 -21.98 -35.77 17.52
CA SER A 472 -20.97 -35.97 16.48
C SER A 472 -19.53 -35.66 16.89
N GLY A 473 -19.34 -34.79 17.89
CA GLY A 473 -18.04 -34.23 18.27
C GLY A 473 -17.48 -33.22 17.26
N ARG A 474 -18.23 -32.85 16.21
CA ARG A 474 -17.74 -31.97 15.15
C ARG A 474 -17.51 -30.56 15.67
N VAL A 475 -16.26 -30.11 15.60
CA VAL A 475 -15.83 -28.77 16.03
C VAL A 475 -16.11 -27.74 14.93
N SER A 476 -16.54 -26.54 15.34
CA SER A 476 -16.59 -25.36 14.48
C SER A 476 -15.98 -24.15 15.19
N ALA A 477 -15.32 -23.28 14.44
CA ALA A 477 -14.69 -22.07 14.98
C ALA A 477 -15.06 -20.85 14.12
N ARG A 478 -15.13 -19.68 14.74
CA ARG A 478 -15.23 -18.38 14.05
C ARG A 478 -14.71 -17.24 14.90
N MET A 479 -14.45 -16.10 14.26
CA MET A 479 -14.16 -14.86 14.97
C MET A 479 -15.43 -14.27 15.59
N VAL A 480 -15.31 -13.83 16.82
CA VAL A 480 -16.29 -13.00 17.54
C VAL A 480 -15.54 -11.88 18.27
N TYR A 481 -16.28 -10.97 18.89
CA TYR A 481 -15.71 -9.90 19.69
C TYR A 481 -16.09 -10.10 21.14
N LEU A 482 -15.09 -10.13 22.03
CA LEU A 482 -15.29 -9.95 23.45
C LEU A 482 -15.90 -8.55 23.67
N LYS A 483 -16.91 -8.44 24.53
CA LYS A 483 -17.54 -7.14 24.83
C LYS A 483 -17.47 -6.78 26.29
N GLU A 484 -17.43 -7.79 27.16
CA GLU A 484 -17.42 -7.60 28.59
C GLU A 484 -16.66 -8.75 29.23
N VAL A 485 -15.95 -8.42 30.30
CA VAL A 485 -15.36 -9.37 31.23
C VAL A 485 -15.88 -8.97 32.60
N ASP A 486 -16.61 -9.88 33.24
CA ASP A 486 -17.14 -9.70 34.58
C ASP A 486 -16.55 -10.74 35.53
N ALA A 487 -16.89 -10.68 36.82
CA ALA A 487 -16.42 -11.66 37.81
C ALA A 487 -16.87 -13.10 37.49
N GLY A 488 -17.89 -13.27 36.65
CA GLY A 488 -18.41 -14.55 36.20
C GLY A 488 -17.73 -15.09 34.93
N GLY A 489 -17.00 -14.28 34.17
CA GLY A 489 -16.24 -14.73 33.01
C GLY A 489 -16.30 -13.81 31.80
N PHE A 490 -16.19 -14.41 30.61
CA PHE A 490 -15.99 -13.70 29.34
C PHE A 490 -17.28 -13.67 28.54
N VAL A 491 -17.78 -12.47 28.24
CA VAL A 491 -19.08 -12.28 27.60
C VAL A 491 -18.94 -11.86 26.15
N ILE A 492 -19.60 -12.64 25.28
CA ILE A 492 -19.72 -12.40 23.85
C ILE A 492 -21.19 -12.22 23.47
N TYR A 493 -21.49 -11.27 22.58
CA TYR A 493 -22.85 -11.02 22.12
C TYR A 493 -23.04 -11.49 20.68
N SER A 494 -24.06 -12.30 20.43
CA SER A 494 -24.29 -12.90 19.11
C SER A 494 -25.73 -13.36 18.90
N ASN A 495 -26.00 -13.92 17.71
CA ASN A 495 -27.23 -14.66 17.45
C ASN A 495 -27.07 -16.11 17.96
N TRP A 496 -27.90 -16.50 18.92
CA TRP A 496 -27.97 -17.81 19.57
C TRP A 496 -29.26 -18.58 19.22
N GLY A 497 -29.94 -18.19 18.14
CA GLY A 497 -31.10 -18.91 17.60
C GLY A 497 -30.72 -19.82 16.43
N THR A 498 -30.44 -19.20 15.28
CA THR A 498 -30.29 -19.89 13.98
C THR A 498 -28.86 -20.23 13.61
N SER A 499 -27.87 -19.68 14.32
CA SER A 499 -26.47 -19.84 13.95
C SER A 499 -25.91 -21.23 14.30
N ARG A 500 -24.85 -21.66 13.59
CA ARG A 500 -24.22 -22.96 13.87
C ARG A 500 -23.61 -23.05 15.29
N LYS A 501 -22.99 -21.99 15.80
CA LYS A 501 -22.54 -21.93 17.22
C LYS A 501 -23.69 -22.09 18.20
N ALA A 502 -24.91 -21.63 17.84
CA ALA A 502 -26.08 -21.81 18.68
C ALA A 502 -26.48 -23.28 18.79
N SER A 503 -26.50 -24.01 17.67
CA SER A 503 -26.78 -25.45 17.70
C SER A 503 -25.71 -26.22 18.48
N ASP A 504 -24.44 -25.88 18.26
CA ASP A 504 -23.32 -26.51 18.97
C ASP A 504 -23.48 -26.30 20.49
N VAL A 505 -23.62 -25.05 20.96
CA VAL A 505 -23.75 -24.71 22.40
C VAL A 505 -25.00 -25.32 23.03
N ARG A 506 -26.12 -25.42 22.32
CA ARG A 506 -27.33 -26.11 22.84
C ARG A 506 -27.11 -27.59 23.07
N SER A 507 -26.35 -28.25 22.19
CA SER A 507 -26.01 -29.68 22.33
C SER A 507 -24.89 -29.93 23.33
N ASN A 508 -24.01 -28.95 23.51
CA ASN A 508 -22.81 -29.04 24.33
C ASN A 508 -22.47 -27.64 24.87
N ALA A 509 -22.83 -27.37 26.12
CA ALA A 509 -22.66 -26.06 26.74
C ALA A 509 -21.19 -25.78 27.14
N GLN A 510 -20.25 -26.07 26.25
CA GLN A 510 -18.81 -25.89 26.41
C GLN A 510 -18.26 -25.08 25.24
N ALA A 511 -17.34 -24.16 25.53
CA ALA A 511 -16.63 -23.41 24.50
C ALA A 511 -15.19 -23.08 24.90
N ALA A 512 -14.39 -22.80 23.89
CA ALA A 512 -13.06 -22.24 24.05
C ALA A 512 -12.96 -20.88 23.34
N LEU A 513 -12.27 -19.95 23.99
CA LEU A 513 -11.90 -18.65 23.46
C LEU A 513 -10.38 -18.60 23.29
N THR A 514 -9.91 -18.13 22.13
CA THR A 514 -8.47 -17.95 21.87
C THR A 514 -8.19 -16.54 21.34
N PHE A 515 -7.48 -15.76 22.15
CA PHE A 515 -6.98 -14.43 21.81
C PHE A 515 -5.57 -14.56 21.25
N TRP A 516 -5.27 -13.84 20.19
CA TRP A 516 -3.93 -13.74 19.62
C TRP A 516 -3.58 -12.28 19.38
N TRP A 517 -2.59 -11.78 20.11
CA TRP A 517 -2.05 -10.44 19.94
C TRP A 517 -0.67 -10.54 19.31
N HIS A 518 -0.66 -10.55 17.97
CA HIS A 518 0.54 -10.79 17.16
C HIS A 518 1.69 -9.83 17.52
N GLU A 519 1.37 -8.55 17.69
CA GLU A 519 2.32 -7.47 17.96
C GLU A 519 3.05 -7.64 19.30
N LEU A 520 2.41 -8.36 20.24
CA LEU A 520 2.95 -8.66 21.58
C LEU A 520 3.49 -10.09 21.71
N GLU A 521 3.30 -10.93 20.69
CA GLU A 521 3.60 -12.37 20.76
C GLU A 521 2.93 -13.05 21.96
N ARG A 522 1.65 -12.71 22.20
CA ARG A 522 0.87 -13.22 23.33
C ARG A 522 -0.38 -13.94 22.86
N GLN A 523 -0.69 -15.02 23.55
CA GLN A 523 -1.95 -15.75 23.41
C GLN A 523 -2.60 -15.91 24.78
N VAL A 524 -3.93 -15.77 24.82
CA VAL A 524 -4.73 -16.18 25.96
C VAL A 524 -5.75 -17.21 25.51
N ARG A 525 -5.83 -18.34 26.21
CA ARG A 525 -6.89 -19.35 26.04
C ARG A 525 -7.80 -19.32 27.25
N VAL A 526 -9.11 -19.42 27.01
CA VAL A 526 -10.12 -19.58 28.06
C VAL A 526 -11.02 -20.73 27.67
N GLU A 527 -11.24 -21.66 28.59
CA GLU A 527 -12.10 -22.83 28.38
C GLU A 527 -13.08 -22.97 29.54
N GLY A 528 -14.32 -23.35 29.21
CA GLY A 528 -15.31 -23.73 30.21
C GLY A 528 -16.76 -23.60 29.75
N PRO A 529 -17.71 -23.75 30.70
CA PRO A 529 -19.11 -23.85 30.38
C PRO A 529 -19.72 -22.52 29.96
N CYS A 530 -20.72 -22.62 29.08
CA CYS A 530 -21.43 -21.49 28.50
C CYS A 530 -22.78 -21.25 29.17
N GLU A 531 -23.10 -19.99 29.49
CA GLU A 531 -24.39 -19.57 30.03
C GLU A 531 -24.96 -18.38 29.26
N ARG A 532 -26.26 -18.43 28.93
CA ARG A 532 -26.96 -17.30 28.29
C ARG A 532 -27.24 -16.22 29.34
N LEU A 533 -26.91 -14.97 29.02
CA LEU A 533 -27.36 -13.83 29.81
C LEU A 533 -28.88 -13.68 29.70
N SER A 534 -29.49 -13.10 30.73
CA SER A 534 -30.91 -12.74 30.72
C SER A 534 -31.23 -11.73 29.60
N ALA A 535 -32.52 -11.59 29.28
CA ALA A 535 -32.97 -10.61 28.30
C ALA A 535 -32.69 -9.18 28.80
N GLU A 536 -32.82 -8.96 30.10
CA GLU A 536 -32.56 -7.70 30.78
C GLU A 536 -31.08 -7.31 30.70
N GLU A 537 -30.17 -8.22 31.06
CA GLU A 537 -28.71 -7.99 30.92
C GLU A 537 -28.34 -7.76 29.45
N SER A 538 -28.89 -8.57 28.54
CA SER A 538 -28.63 -8.42 27.11
C SER A 538 -29.16 -7.10 26.55
N GLN A 539 -30.28 -6.58 27.06
CA GLN A 539 -30.88 -5.31 26.65
C GLN A 539 -29.97 -4.14 26.99
N VAL A 540 -29.30 -4.16 28.16
CA VAL A 540 -28.37 -3.09 28.58
C VAL A 540 -27.28 -2.89 27.54
N TYR A 541 -26.60 -3.96 27.12
CA TYR A 541 -25.60 -3.87 26.05
C TYR A 541 -26.24 -3.55 24.69
N TYR A 542 -27.39 -4.15 24.38
CA TYR A 542 -28.08 -3.94 23.10
C TYR A 542 -28.41 -2.46 22.86
N ASP A 543 -28.83 -1.74 23.89
CA ASP A 543 -29.17 -0.31 23.83
C ASP A 543 -27.96 0.59 23.53
N THR A 544 -26.73 0.14 23.81
CA THR A 544 -25.49 0.87 23.44
C THR A 544 -25.18 0.80 21.94
N ARG A 545 -25.77 -0.16 21.22
CA ARG A 545 -25.50 -0.36 19.79
C ARG A 545 -26.21 0.70 18.95
N ILE A 546 -25.54 1.18 17.91
CA ILE A 546 -26.14 2.07 16.91
C ILE A 546 -27.43 1.46 16.35
N ARG A 547 -28.44 2.29 16.03
CA ARG A 547 -29.78 1.82 15.64
C ARG A 547 -29.75 0.79 14.51
N GLY A 548 -28.95 1.03 13.46
CA GLY A 548 -28.79 0.09 12.35
C GLY A 548 -28.28 -1.30 12.77
N SER A 549 -27.41 -1.37 13.78
CA SER A 549 -26.90 -2.63 14.35
C SER A 549 -27.97 -3.38 15.16
N ARG A 550 -28.86 -2.65 15.85
CA ARG A 550 -30.03 -3.23 16.53
C ARG A 550 -31.02 -3.80 15.51
N LEU A 551 -31.37 -3.04 14.48
CA LEU A 551 -32.24 -3.52 13.40
C LEU A 551 -31.64 -4.70 12.63
N GLY A 552 -30.35 -4.65 12.32
CA GLY A 552 -29.65 -5.76 11.67
C GLY A 552 -29.66 -7.05 12.50
N ALA A 553 -29.65 -6.96 13.83
CA ALA A 553 -29.80 -8.13 14.70
C ALA A 553 -31.18 -8.78 14.58
N TRP A 554 -32.24 -7.98 14.44
CA TRP A 554 -33.60 -8.48 14.18
C TRP A 554 -33.78 -9.08 12.79
N ALA A 555 -33.18 -8.46 11.77
CA ALA A 555 -33.30 -8.91 10.39
C ALA A 555 -32.47 -10.17 10.12
N SER A 556 -31.30 -10.31 10.76
CA SER A 556 -30.35 -11.37 10.44
C SER A 556 -30.70 -12.71 11.09
N GLN A 557 -31.20 -13.64 10.28
CA GLN A 557 -31.23 -15.07 10.58
C GLN A 557 -29.85 -15.69 10.35
N GLN A 558 -28.89 -15.34 11.21
CA GLN A 558 -27.48 -15.66 11.04
C GLN A 558 -27.24 -17.14 10.73
N SER A 559 -26.41 -17.40 9.71
CA SER A 559 -26.03 -18.73 9.18
C SER A 559 -27.10 -19.49 8.39
N ARG A 560 -28.28 -18.90 8.16
CA ARG A 560 -29.25 -19.45 7.18
C ARG A 560 -28.77 -19.13 5.75
N VAL A 561 -29.01 -20.07 4.83
CA VAL A 561 -28.79 -19.84 3.39
C VAL A 561 -29.79 -18.81 2.90
N LEU A 562 -29.29 -17.75 2.27
CA LEU A 562 -30.08 -16.75 1.56
C LEU A 562 -30.06 -17.08 0.07
N ARG A 563 -31.12 -16.72 -0.66
CA ARG A 563 -31.14 -16.85 -2.12
C ARG A 563 -30.14 -15.91 -2.76
N ASP A 564 -30.11 -14.67 -2.28
CA ASP A 564 -29.29 -13.57 -2.78
C ASP A 564 -29.18 -12.44 -1.73
N ARG A 565 -28.49 -11.36 -2.11
CA ARG A 565 -28.34 -10.16 -1.29
C ARG A 565 -29.64 -9.37 -1.12
N GLU A 566 -30.53 -9.41 -2.11
CA GLU A 566 -31.79 -8.66 -2.11
C GLU A 566 -32.72 -9.17 -1.01
N GLU A 567 -32.76 -10.48 -0.79
CA GLU A 567 -33.50 -11.10 0.32
C GLU A 567 -33.08 -10.52 1.70
N LEU A 568 -31.79 -10.26 1.92
CA LEU A 568 -31.32 -9.66 3.16
C LEU A 568 -31.75 -8.19 3.28
N GLU A 569 -31.67 -7.44 2.18
CA GLU A 569 -32.07 -6.03 2.14
C GLU A 569 -33.59 -5.87 2.37
N GLU A 570 -34.40 -6.77 1.83
CA GLU A 570 -35.85 -6.84 2.10
C GLU A 570 -36.15 -7.16 3.57
N GLN A 571 -35.41 -8.10 4.17
CA GLN A 571 -35.54 -8.42 5.60
C GLN A 571 -35.20 -7.20 6.48
N VAL A 572 -34.14 -6.47 6.16
CA VAL A 572 -33.75 -5.25 6.89
C VAL A 572 -34.82 -4.17 6.73
N ALA A 573 -35.29 -3.89 5.50
CA ALA A 573 -36.33 -2.91 5.24
C ALA A 573 -37.68 -3.27 5.91
N GLY A 574 -37.99 -4.57 6.03
CA GLY A 574 -39.15 -5.05 6.79
C GLY A 574 -39.05 -4.74 8.28
N VAL A 575 -37.88 -4.97 8.88
CA VAL A 575 -37.61 -4.67 10.29
C VAL A 575 -37.55 -3.16 10.54
N GLU A 576 -36.98 -2.38 9.63
CA GLU A 576 -36.97 -0.91 9.70
C GLU A 576 -38.38 -0.35 9.75
N ARG A 577 -39.29 -0.82 8.88
CA ARG A 577 -40.71 -0.45 8.92
C ARG A 577 -41.40 -0.88 10.20
N ARG A 578 -41.06 -2.06 10.73
CA ARG A 578 -41.64 -2.58 11.98
C ARG A 578 -41.32 -1.69 13.19
N PHE A 579 -40.12 -1.13 13.24
CA PHE A 579 -39.64 -0.30 14.36
C PHE A 579 -39.50 1.18 13.98
N ASP A 580 -40.27 1.63 12.99
CA ASP A 580 -40.27 3.04 12.59
C ASP A 580 -40.82 3.92 13.72
N GLY A 581 -40.19 5.07 13.94
CA GLY A 581 -40.51 5.97 15.05
C GLY A 581 -40.26 5.43 16.48
N GLN A 582 -39.78 4.18 16.63
CA GLN A 582 -39.52 3.58 17.93
C GLN A 582 -38.04 3.75 18.33
N GLU A 583 -37.78 4.51 19.39
CA GLU A 583 -36.41 4.77 19.89
C GLU A 583 -35.83 3.56 20.66
N LYS A 584 -36.65 2.93 21.50
CA LYS A 584 -36.27 1.78 22.31
C LYS A 584 -36.72 0.48 21.64
N ILE A 585 -35.78 -0.19 20.98
CA ILE A 585 -35.99 -1.46 20.29
C ILE A 585 -35.66 -2.60 21.25
N PRO A 586 -36.59 -3.53 21.53
CA PRO A 586 -36.29 -4.67 22.39
C PRO A 586 -35.25 -5.58 21.75
N VAL A 587 -34.46 -6.26 22.57
CA VAL A 587 -33.53 -7.29 22.13
C VAL A 587 -34.33 -8.50 21.59
N PRO A 588 -34.00 -9.04 20.40
CA PRO A 588 -34.64 -10.26 19.93
C PRO A 588 -34.30 -11.46 20.83
N GLU A 589 -35.25 -12.36 21.09
CA GLU A 589 -35.05 -13.55 21.96
C GLU A 589 -33.85 -14.42 21.52
N PHE A 590 -33.62 -14.52 20.21
CA PHE A 590 -32.54 -15.28 19.62
C PHE A 590 -31.20 -14.55 19.62
N TRP A 591 -31.12 -13.32 20.13
CA TRP A 591 -29.90 -12.54 20.22
C TRP A 591 -29.57 -12.26 21.69
N GLY A 592 -28.30 -12.09 22.04
CA GLY A 592 -27.90 -11.62 23.36
C GLY A 592 -26.51 -12.09 23.77
N GLY A 593 -26.22 -11.92 25.06
CA GLY A 593 -24.96 -12.34 25.65
C GLY A 593 -24.86 -13.86 25.86
N LEU A 594 -23.67 -14.40 25.71
CA LEU A 594 -23.26 -15.70 26.20
C LEU A 594 -21.98 -15.50 27.01
N ARG A 595 -21.99 -15.96 28.25
CA ARG A 595 -20.85 -15.95 29.16
C ARG A 595 -20.14 -17.29 29.08
N VAL A 596 -18.84 -17.27 28.84
CA VAL A 596 -17.94 -18.42 29.02
C VAL A 596 -17.34 -18.30 30.41
N LYS A 597 -17.75 -19.20 31.31
CA LYS A 597 -17.23 -19.27 32.68
C LYS A 597 -15.88 -19.98 32.63
N PRO A 598 -14.77 -19.34 33.06
CA PRO A 598 -13.47 -19.98 32.99
C PRO A 598 -13.39 -21.14 33.99
N GLU A 599 -13.13 -22.34 33.49
CA GLU A 599 -12.61 -23.48 34.25
C GLU A 599 -11.09 -23.62 34.05
N MET A 600 -10.61 -23.20 32.89
CA MET A 600 -9.18 -23.08 32.59
C MET A 600 -8.88 -21.75 31.88
N VAL A 601 -7.76 -21.13 32.24
CA VAL A 601 -7.19 -19.99 31.50
C VAL A 601 -5.69 -20.23 31.29
N GLU A 602 -5.21 -20.14 30.05
CA GLU A 602 -3.77 -20.22 29.74
C GLU A 602 -3.25 -18.88 29.25
N PHE A 603 -2.15 -18.42 29.85
CA PHE A 603 -1.35 -17.30 29.37
C PHE A 603 -0.08 -17.82 28.72
N TRP A 604 0.07 -17.52 27.43
CA TRP A 604 1.21 -17.91 26.62
C TRP A 604 1.96 -16.67 26.16
N GLN A 605 3.28 -16.67 26.36
CA GLN A 605 4.19 -15.62 25.91
C GLN A 605 5.27 -16.25 25.03
N GLY A 606 5.43 -15.69 23.83
CA GLY A 606 6.46 -16.10 22.89
C GLY A 606 7.86 -15.90 23.48
N ARG A 607 8.74 -16.90 23.31
CA ARG A 607 10.14 -16.88 23.71
C ARG A 607 11.05 -17.42 22.60
N PRO A 608 12.34 -17.09 22.60
CA PRO A 608 13.30 -17.66 21.66
C PRO A 608 13.37 -19.19 21.80
N SER A 609 13.85 -19.84 20.76
CA SER A 609 14.00 -21.29 20.61
C SER A 609 12.70 -22.09 20.78
N ARG A 610 11.53 -21.42 20.67
CA ARG A 610 10.20 -21.99 20.95
C ARG A 610 10.02 -22.50 22.38
N LEU A 611 10.86 -22.03 23.30
CA LEU A 611 10.76 -22.36 24.73
C LEU A 611 9.78 -21.39 25.42
N HIS A 612 8.55 -21.36 24.92
CA HIS A 612 7.51 -20.42 25.32
C HIS A 612 7.18 -20.50 26.82
N ASP A 613 6.86 -19.35 27.40
CA ASP A 613 6.35 -19.31 28.76
C ASP A 613 4.85 -19.57 28.71
N ARG A 614 4.42 -20.63 29.40
CA ARG A 614 3.02 -21.07 29.44
C ARG A 614 2.60 -21.27 30.87
N PHE A 615 1.59 -20.51 31.30
CA PHE A 615 1.01 -20.65 32.63
C PHE A 615 -0.48 -20.90 32.52
N GLU A 616 -0.88 -22.04 33.08
CA GLU A 616 -2.25 -22.50 33.11
C GLU A 616 -2.84 -22.28 34.50
N TYR A 617 -4.02 -21.69 34.53
CA TYR A 617 -4.86 -21.53 35.71
C TYR A 617 -5.95 -22.58 35.64
N THR A 618 -6.07 -23.40 36.67
CA THR A 618 -7.17 -24.36 36.85
C THR A 618 -7.71 -24.26 38.27
N ARG A 619 -8.94 -24.71 38.51
CA ARG A 619 -9.49 -24.76 39.86
C ARG A 619 -9.07 -26.04 40.57
N ASP A 620 -8.64 -25.92 41.81
CA ASP A 620 -8.36 -27.06 42.69
C ASP A 620 -9.64 -27.66 43.31
N GLU A 621 -9.49 -28.71 44.14
CA GLU A 621 -10.63 -29.37 44.81
C GLU A 621 -11.40 -28.44 45.76
N LYS A 622 -10.81 -27.31 46.18
CA LYS A 622 -11.42 -26.29 47.04
C LYS A 622 -12.05 -25.15 46.24
N GLY A 623 -11.90 -25.16 44.92
CA GLY A 623 -12.40 -24.14 44.00
C GLY A 623 -11.48 -22.93 43.84
N GLU A 624 -10.28 -22.95 44.42
CA GLU A 624 -9.27 -21.88 44.31
C GLU A 624 -8.46 -22.03 43.03
N TRP A 625 -7.94 -20.93 42.50
CA TRP A 625 -7.10 -20.95 41.30
C TRP A 625 -5.69 -21.43 41.62
N GLU A 626 -5.27 -22.51 40.97
CA GLU A 626 -3.91 -23.03 40.98
C GLU A 626 -3.22 -22.68 39.66
N ILE A 627 -1.99 -22.14 39.75
CA ILE A 627 -1.16 -21.78 38.60
C ILE A 627 -0.10 -22.84 38.38
N ARG A 628 -0.03 -23.39 37.16
CA ARG A 628 0.97 -24.38 36.76
C ARG A 628 1.73 -23.90 35.53
N ARG A 629 3.04 -24.12 35.51
CA ARG A 629 3.85 -23.91 34.30
C ARG A 629 3.73 -25.13 33.38
N LEU A 630 3.36 -24.91 32.12
CA LEU A 630 3.29 -25.96 31.12
C LEU A 630 4.58 -26.00 30.28
N SER A 631 4.92 -27.19 29.78
CA SER A 631 5.95 -27.32 28.75
C SER A 631 5.48 -26.64 27.45
N PRO A 632 6.35 -25.90 26.76
CA PRO A 632 6.05 -25.34 25.44
C PRO A 632 5.88 -26.40 24.36
#